data_AF-A0A955V9M2-F1
#
_entry.id   AF-A0A955V9M2-F1
#
_cell.length_a   1.000
_cell.length_b   1.000
_cell.length_c   1.000
_cell.angle_alpha   90.00
_cell.angle_beta   90.00
_cell.angle_gamma   90.00
#
_symmetry.space_group_name_H-M   'P 1'
#
loop_
_entity.id
_entity.type
_entity.pdbx_description
1 polymer ?
#
loop_
_entity_poly.entity_id
_entity_poly.type
_entity_poly.pdbx_seq_one_letter_code
_entity_poly.pdbx_strand_id
1 'polypeptide(L)'
;MTRRLLVVAVLALSATGGCADATSTGGEVLPALRLARARPLTLAPGTRVTLTGVGFVPEPVARYEATLAGVAGGEPLTLPMAVARVDDETLVATLDDGGLAAIATRGEALAGALTVRRIAGDGGGSALVDEASLPVTVTASATLSPRFDAFGGAASGAGLDLYPGDRVAIAGDGLLQLDEGATLLRFDGRFVPESGGDARVVDGLVVPVALVDPGDRTRAELTLTPDVLGVRPGRFEGVLQLVNAHASGAEVGSALLDPGPLALRRPVVTAIAPTTAARGQRITVTGRGLMPPDSLLQAATVLLLDGVFTPNRGAPVVYEGRDALALYPDGGVDNRALAIVLRLALDADGVPTGLAARTGTFAGRVRPLLFAGPDSVEGTGLPVALTLTTPRQVVVLRLLPDFYDALATFGLANAADEVVARILAVCARDYAGVDVAFSLAPPDDFAEYAIVELAGRDPNGAGLFGLDNTAGKDVGNVRLDDVIGGFNAETREQSFAAYGGIFVAELRELSATLGTHELRSARFDDVFGPVMPELGGAPASVGEAALETPRGAAVREAVRVLGNLVGNTVTHEVGHTLGLTAQSGKVHNEGDNPGWIMDAGRYRPFAERAEIDGQGPAVFAPFNRAYLEEILPLSATEPSAAGGAR
;
A
#
# COMPACT_ATOMS: atom_id res chain seq x y z
N MET A 1 15.81 62.91 64.00
CA MET A 1 17.24 62.57 63.98
C MET A 1 17.52 61.82 62.67
N THR A 2 17.72 62.46 61.51
CA THR A 2 19.01 62.96 60.92
C THR A 2 20.14 61.92 61.05
N ARG A 3 20.81 61.38 60.01
CA ARG A 3 21.33 61.84 58.68
C ARG A 3 21.37 60.62 57.71
N ARG A 4 21.11 60.64 56.39
CA ARG A 4 21.69 61.29 55.17
C ARG A 4 23.19 61.05 54.89
N LEU A 5 23.50 60.28 53.83
CA LEU A 5 24.56 60.49 52.80
C LEU A 5 24.34 59.43 51.67
N LEU A 6 23.82 59.77 50.48
CA LEU A 6 24.40 60.39 49.27
C LEU A 6 25.24 59.45 48.36
N VAL A 7 24.56 58.98 47.30
CA VAL A 7 24.92 58.63 45.91
C VAL A 7 26.41 58.73 45.46
N VAL A 8 26.91 57.64 44.84
CA VAL A 8 27.57 57.67 43.51
C VAL A 8 27.18 56.39 42.76
N ALA A 9 26.42 56.54 41.67
CA ALA A 9 26.12 55.47 40.72
C ALA A 9 27.18 55.52 39.60
N VAL A 10 27.93 54.43 39.41
CA VAL A 10 28.78 54.22 38.23
C VAL A 10 27.97 53.41 37.22
N LEU A 11 27.63 54.03 36.10
CA LEU A 11 27.14 53.37 34.90
C LEU A 11 28.24 52.44 34.36
N ALA A 12 28.00 51.13 34.44
CA ALA A 12 28.71 50.16 33.60
C ALA A 12 27.84 49.88 32.37
N LEU A 13 28.40 50.17 31.20
CA LEU A 13 27.82 49.93 29.87
C LEU A 13 27.34 48.47 29.74
N SER A 14 26.03 48.30 29.62
CA SER A 14 25.40 47.10 29.08
C SER A 14 25.66 47.03 27.57
N ALA A 15 26.52 46.09 27.15
CA ALA A 15 26.60 45.67 25.76
C ALA A 15 25.31 44.90 25.43
N THR A 16 24.37 45.60 24.81
CA THR A 16 23.17 45.01 24.21
C THR A 16 23.59 44.23 22.95
N GLY A 17 23.86 42.93 23.12
CA GLY A 17 23.82 41.98 22.01
C GLY A 17 22.36 41.80 21.61
N GLY A 18 21.94 42.43 20.52
CA GLY A 18 20.59 42.28 19.98
C GLY A 18 20.36 40.84 19.54
N CYS A 19 19.44 40.13 20.20
CA CYS A 19 18.77 38.98 19.61
C CYS A 19 17.84 39.50 18.51
N ALA A 20 18.35 39.61 17.29
CA ALA A 20 17.51 39.74 16.11
C ALA A 20 17.14 38.33 15.65
N ASP A 21 15.87 37.94 15.82
CA ASP A 21 15.27 36.84 15.06
C ASP A 21 15.27 37.25 13.59
N ALA A 22 16.36 36.95 12.87
CA ALA A 22 16.46 37.19 11.44
C ALA A 22 15.62 36.13 10.72
N THR A 23 14.31 36.33 10.66
CA THR A 23 13.49 35.67 9.66
C THR A 23 13.77 36.30 8.30
N SER A 24 14.30 35.51 7.37
CA SER A 24 14.30 35.88 5.95
C SER A 24 12.89 36.26 5.49
N THR A 25 12.77 37.38 4.77
CA THR A 25 11.51 37.80 4.14
C THR A 25 11.23 37.08 2.82
N GLY A 26 12.15 36.24 2.33
CA GLY A 26 12.11 35.73 0.96
C GLY A 26 12.31 36.84 -0.10
N GLY A 27 12.61 36.46 -1.34
CA GLY A 27 12.58 37.35 -2.50
C GLY A 27 11.35 37.07 -3.38
N GLU A 28 11.11 37.85 -4.43
CA GLU A 28 9.98 37.64 -5.37
C GLU A 28 9.97 36.24 -6.04
N VAL A 29 11.11 35.54 -6.06
CA VAL A 29 11.32 34.30 -6.84
C VAL A 29 11.46 33.05 -5.98
N LEU A 30 11.91 33.17 -4.72
CA LEU A 30 12.15 32.01 -3.85
C LEU A 30 11.31 32.10 -2.57
N PRO A 31 10.77 30.97 -2.07
CA PRO A 31 10.07 30.92 -0.79
C PRO A 31 11.00 31.39 0.34
N ALA A 32 10.41 32.00 1.38
CA ALA A 32 11.16 32.43 2.56
C ALA A 32 11.84 31.24 3.24
N LEU A 33 13.13 31.37 3.51
CA LEU A 33 13.90 30.36 4.25
C LEU A 33 13.61 30.49 5.75
N ARG A 34 13.16 29.41 6.40
CA ARG A 34 12.94 29.39 7.85
C ARG A 34 13.33 28.04 8.43
N LEU A 35 13.96 28.07 9.61
CA LEU A 35 14.20 26.87 10.42
C LEU A 35 13.15 26.82 11.53
N ALA A 36 12.49 25.68 11.66
CA ALA A 36 11.50 25.42 12.71
C ALA A 36 12.08 24.58 13.86
N ARG A 37 12.98 23.63 13.55
CA ARG A 37 13.51 22.69 14.55
C ARG A 37 14.88 22.14 14.13
N ALA A 38 15.71 21.78 15.12
CA ALA A 38 16.94 21.01 14.94
C ALA A 38 16.99 19.90 15.99
N ARG A 39 17.24 18.64 15.57
CA ARG A 39 17.37 17.48 16.46
C ARG A 39 18.30 16.40 15.89
N PRO A 40 19.02 15.66 16.75
CA PRO A 40 19.20 15.87 18.19
C PRO A 40 20.17 17.03 18.45
N LEU A 41 20.17 17.57 19.68
CA LEU A 41 21.12 18.62 20.12
C LEU A 41 22.23 18.08 21.02
N THR A 42 22.23 16.77 21.29
CA THR A 42 23.39 16.08 21.86
C THR A 42 24.12 15.42 20.71
N LEU A 43 25.38 15.78 20.48
CA LEU A 43 26.18 15.30 19.36
C LEU A 43 27.22 14.30 19.84
N ALA A 44 27.43 13.27 19.03
CA ALA A 44 28.47 12.26 19.12
C ALA A 44 29.10 12.08 17.72
N PRO A 45 30.23 11.38 17.58
CA PRO A 45 30.80 11.11 16.27
C PRO A 45 29.77 10.41 15.38
N GLY A 46 29.55 10.94 14.17
CA GLY A 46 28.55 10.45 13.23
C GLY A 46 27.14 11.01 13.38
N THR A 47 26.85 11.85 14.39
CA THR A 47 25.50 12.43 14.58
C THR A 47 25.04 13.22 13.37
N ARG A 48 23.81 12.92 12.93
CA ARG A 48 23.10 13.66 11.89
C ARG A 48 22.01 14.50 12.53
N VAL A 49 22.15 15.82 12.41
CA VAL A 49 21.18 16.79 12.91
C VAL A 49 20.15 17.03 11.82
N THR A 50 18.94 16.53 12.02
CA THR A 50 17.79 16.84 11.17
C THR A 50 17.30 18.25 11.46
N LEU A 51 17.25 19.07 10.43
CA LEU A 51 16.74 20.43 10.45
C LEU A 51 15.41 20.44 9.69
N THR A 52 14.32 20.79 10.36
CA THR A 52 13.01 20.94 9.72
C THR A 52 12.69 22.41 9.52
N GLY A 53 12.12 22.78 8.38
CA GLY A 53 11.90 24.16 8.02
C GLY A 53 11.06 24.29 6.76
N VAL A 54 11.12 25.47 6.14
CA VAL A 54 10.52 25.73 4.83
C VAL A 54 11.50 26.50 3.96
N GLY A 55 11.30 26.40 2.65
CA GLY A 55 12.11 27.11 1.65
C GLY A 55 13.35 26.36 1.21
N PHE A 56 13.42 25.04 1.43
CA PHE A 56 14.51 24.20 0.94
C PHE A 56 14.25 23.74 -0.50
N VAL A 57 14.71 24.52 -1.47
CA VAL A 57 14.67 24.17 -2.90
C VAL A 57 15.79 23.20 -3.30
N PRO A 58 15.59 22.32 -4.31
CA PRO A 58 16.59 21.34 -4.76
C PRO A 58 17.74 21.97 -5.58
N GLU A 59 18.83 21.22 -5.77
CA GLU A 59 19.82 21.54 -6.80
C GLU A 59 19.19 21.35 -8.20
N PRO A 60 19.43 22.25 -9.19
CA PRO A 60 20.47 23.29 -9.22
C PRO A 60 20.02 24.68 -8.72
N VAL A 61 18.82 24.80 -8.11
CA VAL A 61 18.26 26.12 -7.75
C VAL A 61 19.09 26.82 -6.68
N ALA A 62 19.47 26.09 -5.62
CA ALA A 62 20.32 26.60 -4.57
C ALA A 62 21.16 25.51 -3.91
N ARG A 63 22.30 25.92 -3.35
CA ARG A 63 23.11 25.11 -2.42
C ARG A 63 22.94 25.62 -0.99
N TYR A 64 23.20 24.75 -0.02
CA TYR A 64 23.11 25.08 1.41
C TYR A 64 24.46 25.03 2.09
N GLU A 65 24.67 25.93 3.04
CA GLU A 65 25.77 25.90 4.00
C GLU A 65 25.16 26.00 5.40
N ALA A 66 25.71 25.27 6.37
CA ALA A 66 25.25 25.33 7.76
C ALA A 66 26.43 25.68 8.69
N THR A 67 26.16 26.50 9.71
CA THR A 67 27.14 26.89 10.72
C THR A 67 26.52 26.79 12.10
N LEU A 68 27.23 26.17 13.05
CA LEU A 68 26.91 26.20 14.47
C LEU A 68 27.82 27.23 15.15
N ALA A 69 27.26 28.32 15.68
CA ALA A 69 28.02 29.36 16.34
C ALA A 69 27.48 29.64 17.74
N GLY A 70 28.35 29.87 18.72
CA GLY A 70 27.93 30.11 20.10
C GLY A 70 29.11 30.28 21.06
N VAL A 71 28.83 30.14 22.35
CA VAL A 71 29.84 30.19 23.42
C VAL A 71 29.86 28.85 24.15
N ALA A 72 31.04 28.29 24.37
CA ALA A 72 31.26 27.11 25.20
C ALA A 72 32.51 27.31 26.08
N GLY A 73 32.44 27.04 27.38
CA GLY A 73 33.56 27.28 28.28
C GLY A 73 33.99 28.75 28.36
N GLY A 74 33.06 29.69 28.11
CA GLY A 74 33.32 31.13 28.03
C GLY A 74 33.99 31.62 26.73
N GLU A 75 34.36 30.72 25.81
CA GLU A 75 35.02 31.07 24.56
C GLU A 75 34.05 30.99 23.36
N PRO A 76 34.10 31.95 22.42
CA PRO A 76 33.30 31.89 21.21
C PRO A 76 33.78 30.78 20.26
N LEU A 77 32.84 30.07 19.66
CA LEU A 77 33.06 29.03 18.66
C LEU A 77 32.17 29.27 17.45
N THR A 78 32.71 29.02 16.26
CA THR A 78 31.98 29.00 14.99
C THR A 78 32.45 27.77 14.21
N LEU A 79 31.54 26.83 14.00
CA LEU A 79 31.86 25.51 13.46
C LEU A 79 31.04 25.27 12.18
N PRO A 80 31.68 25.02 11.04
CA PRO A 80 30.97 24.67 9.82
C PRO A 80 30.35 23.28 9.94
N MET A 81 29.20 23.08 9.32
CA MET A 81 28.53 21.79 9.20
C MET A 81 28.31 21.47 7.73
N ALA A 82 28.60 20.24 7.33
CA ALA A 82 28.17 19.75 6.02
C ALA A 82 26.65 19.59 6.04
N VAL A 83 25.96 20.01 4.99
CA VAL A 83 24.50 19.99 4.92
C VAL A 83 24.03 19.40 3.60
N ALA A 84 23.03 18.53 3.69
CA ALA A 84 22.39 17.91 2.53
C ALA A 84 20.88 18.11 2.62
N ARG A 85 20.25 18.41 1.48
CA ARG A 85 18.79 18.47 1.38
C ARG A 85 18.22 17.06 1.22
N VAL A 86 17.19 16.75 1.99
CA VAL A 86 16.40 15.52 1.85
C VAL A 86 15.17 15.82 0.99
N ASP A 87 14.40 16.84 1.39
CA ASP A 87 13.16 17.26 0.73
C ASP A 87 12.93 18.77 0.93
N ASP A 88 11.72 19.26 0.60
CA ASP A 88 11.37 20.68 0.67
C ASP A 88 11.27 21.24 2.10
N GLU A 89 11.23 20.35 3.11
CA GLU A 89 11.04 20.68 4.52
C GLU A 89 12.18 20.17 5.43
N THR A 90 13.09 19.37 4.88
CA THR A 90 14.14 18.69 5.65
C THR A 90 15.54 18.89 5.06
N LEU A 91 16.45 19.39 5.90
CA LEU A 91 17.90 19.29 5.71
C LEU A 91 18.50 18.36 6.76
N VAL A 92 19.66 17.79 6.43
CA VAL A 92 20.49 17.04 7.37
C VAL A 92 21.85 17.69 7.44
N ALA A 93 22.25 18.11 8.65
CA ALA A 93 23.53 18.72 8.92
C ALA A 93 24.42 17.81 9.77
N THR A 94 25.70 17.73 9.45
CA THR A 94 26.70 16.94 10.17
C THR A 94 27.89 17.80 10.55
N LEU A 95 28.29 17.70 11.81
CA LEU A 95 29.53 18.30 12.32
C LEU A 95 30.67 17.30 12.14
N ASP A 96 31.85 17.77 11.74
CA ASP A 96 33.03 16.90 11.66
C ASP A 96 33.62 16.59 13.05
N ASP A 97 34.51 15.60 13.11
CA ASP A 97 35.13 15.16 14.37
C ASP A 97 35.91 16.30 15.06
N GLY A 98 36.50 17.21 14.28
CA GLY A 98 37.25 18.35 14.79
C GLY A 98 36.35 19.36 15.50
N GLY A 99 35.22 19.71 14.89
CA GLY A 99 34.21 20.58 15.48
C GLY A 99 33.55 19.95 16.70
N LEU A 100 33.27 18.65 16.65
CA LEU A 100 32.73 17.92 17.80
C LEU A 100 33.72 17.95 18.98
N ALA A 101 35.01 17.67 18.72
CA ALA A 101 36.06 17.71 19.73
C ALA A 101 36.23 19.13 20.31
N ALA A 102 36.07 20.17 19.50
CA ALA A 102 36.12 21.56 19.96
C ALA A 102 35.03 21.85 21.01
N ILE A 103 33.82 21.32 20.86
CA ILE A 103 32.77 21.47 21.88
C ILE A 103 33.08 20.56 23.09
N ALA A 104 33.37 19.27 22.86
CA ALA A 104 33.51 18.28 23.92
C ALA A 104 34.66 18.58 24.90
N THR A 105 35.80 19.07 24.41
CA THR A 105 36.99 19.39 25.23
C THR A 105 36.76 20.52 26.23
N ARG A 106 35.74 21.34 26.03
CA ARG A 106 35.39 22.45 26.94
C ARG A 106 34.49 22.01 28.10
N GLY A 107 33.92 20.81 28.05
CA GLY A 107 33.11 20.23 29.13
C GLY A 107 31.78 20.93 29.41
N GLU A 108 31.36 21.89 28.58
CA GLU A 108 30.13 22.66 28.72
C GLU A 108 29.31 22.63 27.43
N ALA A 109 28.00 22.88 27.55
CA ALA A 109 27.13 23.02 26.38
C ALA A 109 27.48 24.30 25.60
N LEU A 110 27.49 24.21 24.28
CA LEU A 110 27.54 25.38 23.39
C LEU A 110 26.15 26.00 23.34
N ALA A 111 25.99 27.19 23.94
CA ALA A 111 24.78 28.00 23.81
C ALA A 111 24.96 28.99 22.66
N GLY A 112 24.08 28.95 21.66
CA GLY A 112 24.26 29.75 20.45
C GLY A 112 23.14 29.59 19.44
N ALA A 113 23.48 29.65 18.16
CA ALA A 113 22.57 29.50 17.04
C ALA A 113 23.13 28.55 15.98
N LEU A 114 22.23 27.78 15.38
CA LEU A 114 22.48 27.04 14.16
C LEU A 114 21.89 27.83 12.99
N THR A 115 22.76 28.24 12.07
CA THR A 115 22.41 29.08 10.93
C THR A 115 22.54 28.28 9.64
N VAL A 116 21.49 28.28 8.83
CA VAL A 116 21.50 27.75 7.47
C VAL A 116 21.48 28.90 6.49
N ARG A 117 22.39 28.85 5.51
CA ARG A 117 22.52 29.80 4.43
C ARG A 117 22.20 29.12 3.11
N ARG A 118 21.21 29.64 2.38
CA ARG A 118 20.83 29.24 1.03
C ARG A 118 21.51 30.17 0.04
N ILE A 119 22.25 29.61 -0.91
CA ILE A 119 22.96 30.36 -1.96
C ILE A 119 22.36 29.95 -3.30
N ALA A 120 21.58 30.84 -3.90
CA ALA A 120 20.92 30.63 -5.19
C ALA A 120 21.66 31.36 -6.33
N GLY A 121 21.83 30.68 -7.46
CA GLY A 121 22.49 31.21 -8.67
C GLY A 121 23.55 30.29 -9.27
N ASP A 122 23.70 30.34 -10.59
CA ASP A 122 24.54 29.46 -11.43
C ASP A 122 26.04 29.87 -11.49
N GLY A 123 26.48 30.74 -10.57
CA GLY A 123 27.86 31.22 -10.52
C GLY A 123 28.22 32.31 -11.55
N GLY A 124 27.28 32.76 -12.39
CA GLY A 124 27.49 33.82 -13.39
C GLY A 124 27.07 35.24 -12.98
N GLY A 125 26.30 35.39 -11.89
CA GLY A 125 25.83 36.68 -11.34
C GLY A 125 25.98 36.79 -9.82
N SER A 126 25.57 37.90 -9.19
CA SER A 126 25.61 38.02 -7.72
C SER A 126 24.65 36.98 -7.12
N ALA A 127 25.20 35.94 -6.49
CA ALA A 127 24.41 34.89 -5.87
C ALA A 127 23.44 35.51 -4.84
N LEU A 128 22.17 35.14 -4.91
CA LEU A 128 21.21 35.53 -3.89
C LEU A 128 21.46 34.68 -2.65
N VAL A 129 21.86 35.34 -1.57
CA VAL A 129 22.18 34.69 -0.30
C VAL A 129 21.05 34.99 0.68
N ASP A 130 20.51 33.93 1.25
CA ASP A 130 19.42 33.99 2.21
C ASP A 130 19.77 33.16 3.45
N GLU A 131 19.41 33.63 4.64
CA GLU A 131 19.83 33.01 5.91
C GLU A 131 18.66 32.85 6.87
N ALA A 132 18.68 31.73 7.60
CA ALA A 132 17.78 31.46 8.70
C ALA A 132 18.56 30.89 9.88
N SER A 133 18.29 31.40 11.08
CA SER A 133 18.97 30.98 12.32
C SER A 133 17.98 30.43 13.32
N LEU A 134 18.40 29.39 14.05
CA LEU A 134 17.64 28.79 15.13
C LEU A 134 18.49 28.81 16.42
N PRO A 135 18.03 29.43 17.51
CA PRO A 135 18.74 29.34 18.79
C PRO A 135 18.78 27.89 19.29
N VAL A 136 19.95 27.43 19.70
CA VAL A 136 20.19 26.05 20.14
C VAL A 136 21.13 26.01 21.34
N THR A 137 21.01 24.95 22.13
CA THR A 137 21.99 24.58 23.14
C THR A 137 22.46 23.17 22.82
N VAL A 138 23.74 23.05 22.46
CA VAL A 138 24.32 21.82 21.93
C VAL A 138 25.32 21.25 22.92
N THR A 139 25.19 19.98 23.26
CA THR A 139 26.20 19.24 24.04
C THR A 139 26.93 18.28 23.13
N ALA A 140 28.25 18.17 23.23
CA ALA A 140 29.03 17.18 22.48
C ALA A 140 29.72 16.21 23.42
N SER A 141 29.76 14.93 23.05
CA SER A 141 30.51 13.91 23.77
C SER A 141 31.14 12.93 22.80
N ALA A 142 32.34 12.43 23.14
CA ALA A 142 33.01 11.40 22.35
C ALA A 142 32.29 10.04 22.44
N THR A 143 31.56 9.80 23.53
CA THR A 143 30.70 8.63 23.74
C THR A 143 29.41 9.02 24.45
N LEU A 144 28.35 8.26 24.21
CA LEU A 144 27.06 8.42 24.87
C LEU A 144 26.84 7.23 25.80
N SER A 145 26.58 7.53 27.07
CA SER A 145 26.19 6.53 28.05
C SER A 145 24.68 6.35 27.99
N PRO A 146 24.16 5.16 27.66
CA PRO A 146 22.73 4.96 27.61
C PRO A 146 22.15 4.93 29.02
N ARG A 147 20.98 5.53 29.20
CA ARG A 147 20.13 5.33 30.38
C ARG A 147 18.99 4.38 30.01
N PHE A 148 18.69 3.41 30.88
CA PHE A 148 17.63 2.43 30.64
C PHE A 148 16.54 2.59 31.70
N ASP A 149 15.43 3.23 31.32
CA ASP A 149 14.37 3.63 32.25
C ASP A 149 13.24 2.59 32.31
N ALA A 150 12.84 2.01 31.18
CA ALA A 150 11.72 1.06 31.12
C ALA A 150 11.81 0.09 29.94
N PHE A 151 11.26 -1.11 30.13
CA PHE A 151 11.10 -2.14 29.11
C PHE A 151 9.61 -2.52 29.00
N GLY A 152 9.05 -2.45 27.78
CA GLY A 152 7.63 -2.68 27.52
C GLY A 152 6.69 -1.68 28.19
N GLY A 153 7.17 -0.47 28.48
CA GLY A 153 6.42 0.57 29.19
C GLY A 153 6.35 0.38 30.71
N ALA A 154 6.97 -0.67 31.25
CA ALA A 154 7.00 -0.93 32.68
C ALA A 154 8.38 -0.59 33.29
N ALA A 155 8.34 0.00 34.48
CA ALA A 155 9.54 0.19 35.30
C ALA A 155 9.99 -1.15 35.92
N SER A 156 11.16 -1.12 36.57
CA SER A 156 11.80 -2.30 37.19
C SER A 156 10.82 -3.14 38.04
N GLY A 157 10.85 -4.47 37.85
CA GLY A 157 10.13 -5.45 38.65
C GLY A 157 8.67 -5.75 38.28
N ALA A 158 8.11 -5.12 37.24
CA ALA A 158 6.69 -5.28 36.91
C ALA A 158 6.34 -6.62 36.23
N GLY A 159 7.25 -7.18 35.44
CA GLY A 159 6.98 -8.30 34.54
C GLY A 159 6.16 -7.92 33.32
N LEU A 160 6.14 -8.79 32.31
CA LEU A 160 5.44 -8.54 31.05
C LEU A 160 5.04 -9.85 30.35
N ASP A 161 3.83 -9.87 29.79
CA ASP A 161 3.41 -10.90 28.84
C ASP A 161 3.84 -10.51 27.42
N LEU A 162 4.69 -11.35 26.85
CA LEU A 162 5.27 -11.20 25.53
C LEU A 162 4.76 -12.30 24.59
N TYR A 163 4.67 -11.98 23.31
CA TYR A 163 4.35 -12.92 22.25
C TYR A 163 5.42 -12.85 21.16
N PRO A 164 5.67 -13.95 20.41
CA PRO A 164 6.58 -13.92 19.27
C PRO A 164 6.26 -12.76 18.31
N GLY A 165 7.29 -12.06 17.86
CA GLY A 165 7.18 -10.88 17.00
C GLY A 165 6.64 -9.61 17.67
N ASP A 166 6.43 -9.60 19.00
CA ASP A 166 6.01 -8.39 19.69
C ASP A 166 7.05 -7.27 19.50
N ARG A 167 6.54 -6.07 19.24
CA ARG A 167 7.31 -4.83 19.24
C ARG A 167 7.29 -4.24 20.64
N VAL A 168 8.42 -4.36 21.35
CA VAL A 168 8.57 -3.98 22.75
C VAL A 168 9.23 -2.61 22.84
N ALA A 169 8.48 -1.64 23.37
CA ALA A 169 8.98 -0.30 23.58
C ALA A 169 10.09 -0.25 24.65
N ILE A 170 11.13 0.52 24.39
CA ILE A 170 12.26 0.78 25.28
C ILE A 170 12.30 2.28 25.52
N ALA A 171 12.28 2.67 26.80
CA ALA A 171 12.44 4.06 27.21
C ALA A 171 13.80 4.25 27.90
N GLY A 172 14.45 5.36 27.59
CA GLY A 172 15.78 5.63 28.07
C GLY A 172 16.28 7.02 27.66
N ASP A 173 17.59 7.14 27.55
CA ASP A 173 18.26 8.32 27.01
C ASP A 173 19.63 7.91 26.44
N GLY A 174 20.23 8.77 25.63
CA GLY A 174 21.57 8.55 25.09
C GLY A 174 21.68 7.39 24.10
N LEU A 175 20.57 6.95 23.51
CA LEU A 175 20.55 5.91 22.47
C LEU A 175 21.22 6.42 21.17
N LEU A 176 21.89 5.53 20.44
CA LEU A 176 22.67 5.88 19.25
C LEU A 176 21.80 5.99 17.99
N GLN A 177 22.14 6.95 17.14
CA GLN A 177 21.70 6.97 15.74
C GLN A 177 22.49 5.95 14.90
N LEU A 178 21.94 5.59 13.74
CA LEU A 178 22.53 4.61 12.82
C LEU A 178 24.00 4.91 12.46
N ASP A 179 24.32 6.19 12.21
CA ASP A 179 25.67 6.61 11.80
C ASP A 179 26.64 6.80 13.00
N GLU A 180 26.13 6.73 14.23
CA GLU A 180 26.92 6.80 15.47
C GLU A 180 27.37 5.41 15.95
N GLY A 181 26.72 4.35 15.46
CA GLY A 181 26.90 2.97 15.90
C GLY A 181 25.55 2.28 16.08
N ALA A 182 25.48 1.35 17.04
CA ALA A 182 24.25 0.64 17.38
C ALA A 182 24.00 0.64 18.88
N THR A 183 22.75 0.89 19.29
CA THR A 183 22.31 0.51 20.63
C THR A 183 21.81 -0.92 20.60
N LEU A 184 22.30 -1.71 21.53
CA LEU A 184 22.00 -3.12 21.68
C LEU A 184 21.37 -3.37 23.05
N LEU A 185 20.42 -4.30 23.12
CA LEU A 185 19.87 -4.81 24.37
C LEU A 185 20.52 -6.15 24.70
N ARG A 186 21.18 -6.22 25.85
CA ARG A 186 21.77 -7.44 26.40
C ARG A 186 20.82 -8.11 27.39
N PHE A 187 20.67 -9.42 27.27
CA PHE A 187 19.92 -10.29 28.18
C PHE A 187 20.87 -11.20 28.94
N ASP A 188 20.78 -11.19 30.27
CA ASP A 188 21.55 -12.06 31.15
C ASP A 188 20.62 -12.70 32.20
N GLY A 189 20.52 -14.02 32.20
CA GLY A 189 19.63 -14.75 33.10
C GLY A 189 19.35 -16.19 32.67
N ARG A 190 18.11 -16.61 32.85
CA ARG A 190 17.65 -17.96 32.50
C ARG A 190 16.26 -17.93 31.90
N PHE A 191 16.03 -18.78 30.90
CA PHE A 191 14.71 -19.04 30.35
C PHE A 191 14.21 -20.40 30.86
N VAL A 192 13.06 -20.41 31.52
CA VAL A 192 12.41 -21.61 32.07
C VAL A 192 11.20 -21.96 31.20
N PRO A 193 11.24 -23.07 30.44
CA PRO A 193 10.10 -23.49 29.63
C PRO A 193 8.87 -23.84 30.47
N GLU A 194 7.68 -23.52 29.99
CA GLU A 194 6.42 -23.87 30.67
C GLU A 194 6.19 -25.39 30.69
N SER A 195 6.70 -26.11 29.69
CA SER A 195 6.49 -27.57 29.52
C SER A 195 7.21 -28.45 30.54
N GLY A 196 7.97 -27.88 31.47
CA GLY A 196 8.75 -28.64 32.47
C GLY A 196 9.97 -29.33 31.86
N GLY A 197 11.02 -28.54 31.60
CA GLY A 197 12.35 -29.00 31.17
C GLY A 197 13.45 -28.16 31.81
N ASP A 198 14.71 -28.43 31.47
CA ASP A 198 15.85 -27.71 32.03
C ASP A 198 15.82 -26.23 31.64
N ALA A 199 16.13 -25.36 32.62
CA ALA A 199 16.27 -23.94 32.38
C ALA A 199 17.46 -23.70 31.44
N ARG A 200 17.24 -22.98 30.35
CA ARG A 200 18.30 -22.55 29.43
C ARG A 200 18.95 -21.30 30.01
N VAL A 201 20.26 -21.35 30.26
CA VAL A 201 21.03 -20.14 30.59
C VAL A 201 21.05 -19.23 29.37
N VAL A 202 20.73 -17.96 29.58
CA VAL A 202 20.85 -16.89 28.59
C VAL A 202 21.96 -15.99 29.08
N ASP A 203 23.15 -16.13 28.50
CA ASP A 203 24.37 -15.42 28.93
C ASP A 203 24.85 -14.53 27.79
N GLY A 204 24.83 -13.22 27.99
CA GLY A 204 25.30 -12.24 27.02
C GLY A 204 24.57 -12.25 25.68
N LEU A 205 23.29 -12.62 25.63
CA LEU A 205 22.51 -12.51 24.38
C LEU A 205 22.32 -11.03 24.05
N VAL A 206 22.79 -10.59 22.89
CA VAL A 206 22.74 -9.19 22.47
C VAL A 206 21.87 -9.05 21.23
N VAL A 207 20.91 -8.14 21.27
CA VAL A 207 19.96 -7.90 20.18
C VAL A 207 19.93 -6.40 19.85
N PRO A 208 20.01 -6.00 18.58
CA PRO A 208 19.88 -4.59 18.23
C PRO A 208 18.48 -4.05 18.54
N VAL A 209 18.43 -2.78 18.92
CA VAL A 209 17.18 -2.03 19.09
C VAL A 209 17.13 -0.89 18.08
N ALA A 210 15.95 -0.56 17.58
CA ALA A 210 15.77 0.51 16.61
C ALA A 210 15.17 1.74 17.30
N LEU A 211 15.69 2.94 17.02
CA LEU A 211 15.04 4.17 17.46
C LEU A 211 13.63 4.26 16.84
N VAL A 212 12.65 4.71 17.64
CA VAL A 212 11.29 4.95 17.13
C VAL A 212 11.31 6.12 16.15
N ASP A 213 12.01 7.20 16.52
CA ASP A 213 12.27 8.36 15.68
C ASP A 213 13.79 8.61 15.62
N PRO A 214 14.44 8.72 14.45
CA PRO A 214 15.90 8.87 14.36
C PRO A 214 16.49 10.07 15.11
N GLY A 215 15.69 11.12 15.37
CA GLY A 215 16.08 12.30 16.13
C GLY A 215 15.71 12.26 17.62
N ASP A 216 15.06 11.20 18.09
CA ASP A 216 14.66 11.01 19.48
C ASP A 216 15.49 9.87 20.12
N ARG A 217 16.45 10.26 20.96
CA ARG A 217 17.32 9.33 21.67
C ARG A 217 16.71 8.76 22.95
N THR A 218 15.44 9.02 23.21
CA THR A 218 14.77 8.58 24.43
C THR A 218 13.89 7.34 24.24
N ARG A 219 13.67 6.94 22.97
CA ARG A 219 12.73 5.87 22.62
C ARG A 219 13.31 4.95 21.55
N ALA A 220 13.34 3.67 21.87
CA ALA A 220 13.64 2.60 20.93
C ALA A 220 12.58 1.51 21.00
N GLU A 221 12.68 0.56 20.09
CA GLU A 221 11.84 -0.61 19.97
C GLU A 221 12.72 -1.85 19.71
N LEU A 222 12.38 -2.94 20.39
CA LEU A 222 12.89 -4.27 20.11
C LEU A 222 11.77 -5.07 19.45
N THR A 223 12.05 -5.71 18.31
CA THR A 223 11.17 -6.76 17.79
C THR A 223 11.58 -8.10 18.40
N LEU A 224 10.66 -8.79 19.07
CA LEU A 224 10.90 -10.07 19.73
C LEU A 224 10.87 -11.22 18.72
N THR A 225 11.87 -11.29 17.86
CA THR A 225 12.04 -12.35 16.87
C THR A 225 12.36 -13.71 17.55
N PRO A 226 12.08 -14.84 16.88
CA PRO A 226 12.30 -16.19 17.44
C PRO A 226 13.73 -16.49 17.92
N ASP A 227 14.74 -15.82 17.38
CA ASP A 227 16.15 -15.95 17.78
C ASP A 227 16.45 -15.32 19.15
N VAL A 228 15.58 -14.46 19.68
CA VAL A 228 15.79 -13.82 20.99
C VAL A 228 15.49 -14.81 22.13
N LEU A 229 14.22 -15.19 22.32
CA LEU A 229 13.80 -16.09 23.41
C LEU A 229 13.28 -17.45 22.92
N GLY A 230 13.28 -17.70 21.62
CA GLY A 230 12.58 -18.84 21.02
C GLY A 230 11.09 -18.53 20.78
N VAL A 231 10.36 -19.56 20.35
CA VAL A 231 8.88 -19.51 20.22
C VAL A 231 8.17 -20.28 21.32
N ARG A 232 8.89 -21.18 22.02
CA ARG A 232 8.32 -22.05 23.06
C ARG A 232 7.90 -21.24 24.28
N PRO A 233 6.68 -21.43 24.79
CA PRO A 233 6.22 -20.72 25.98
C PRO A 233 7.09 -20.98 27.19
N GLY A 234 7.27 -19.94 28.00
CA GLY A 234 8.11 -20.01 29.17
C GLY A 234 8.32 -18.63 29.79
N ARG A 235 9.28 -18.56 30.69
CA ARG A 235 9.57 -17.34 31.43
C ARG A 235 11.06 -17.07 31.45
N PHE A 236 11.45 -15.86 31.04
CA PHE A 236 12.78 -15.34 31.31
C PHE A 236 12.81 -14.68 32.70
N GLU A 237 13.85 -15.00 33.45
CA GLU A 237 14.22 -14.38 34.71
C GLU A 237 15.67 -13.94 34.64
N GLY A 238 15.92 -12.64 34.79
CA GLY A 238 17.25 -12.09 34.60
C GLY A 238 17.25 -10.57 34.61
N VAL A 239 18.35 -10.01 34.16
CA VAL A 239 18.55 -8.57 34.01
C VAL A 239 18.75 -8.22 32.55
N LEU A 240 18.46 -6.97 32.23
CA LEU A 240 18.66 -6.39 30.91
C LEU A 240 19.63 -5.21 31.01
N GLN A 241 20.39 -4.96 29.95
CA GLN A 241 21.29 -3.82 29.86
C GLN A 241 21.26 -3.21 28.46
N LEU A 242 21.18 -1.88 28.35
CA LEU A 242 21.45 -1.22 27.08
C LEU A 242 22.95 -1.03 26.92
N VAL A 243 23.47 -1.36 25.75
CA VAL A 243 24.88 -1.21 25.39
C VAL A 243 24.96 -0.40 24.12
N ASN A 244 25.61 0.75 24.19
CA ASN A 244 25.95 1.55 23.02
C ASN A 244 27.29 1.05 22.47
N ALA A 245 27.25 0.38 21.32
CA ALA A 245 28.43 0.02 20.53
C ALA A 245 28.67 1.12 19.50
N HIS A 246 29.57 2.04 19.82
CA HIS A 246 29.89 3.21 18.98
C HIS A 246 30.66 2.79 17.73
N ALA A 247 30.53 3.55 16.65
CA ALA A 247 31.27 3.34 15.39
C ALA A 247 32.80 3.39 15.58
N SER A 248 33.27 4.05 16.64
CA SER A 248 34.68 4.08 17.05
C SER A 248 35.19 2.75 17.65
N GLY A 249 34.30 1.80 17.92
CA GLY A 249 34.59 0.55 18.62
C GLY A 249 34.47 0.64 20.15
N ALA A 250 34.12 1.80 20.70
CA ALA A 250 33.85 1.94 22.13
C ALA A 250 32.50 1.32 22.52
N GLU A 251 32.46 0.55 23.60
CA GLU A 251 31.21 0.04 24.18
C GLU A 251 30.93 0.71 25.53
N VAL A 252 29.71 1.23 25.69
CA VAL A 252 29.25 1.87 26.93
C VAL A 252 27.90 1.30 27.36
N GLY A 253 27.86 0.69 28.54
CA GLY A 253 26.65 0.07 29.09
C GLY A 253 25.87 1.00 30.03
N SER A 254 24.55 0.81 30.07
CA SER A 254 23.67 1.41 31.08
C SER A 254 23.81 0.71 32.44
N ALA A 255 23.12 1.22 33.46
CA ALA A 255 22.80 0.41 34.63
C ALA A 255 21.95 -0.82 34.22
N LEU A 256 22.03 -1.89 35.02
CA LEU A 256 21.18 -3.08 34.85
C LEU A 256 19.73 -2.75 35.20
N LEU A 257 18.80 -3.20 34.38
CA LEU A 257 17.37 -3.16 34.62
C LEU A 257 16.88 -4.58 34.95
N ASP A 258 16.19 -4.75 36.08
CA ASP A 258 15.42 -5.97 36.37
C ASP A 258 14.00 -5.76 35.82
N PRO A 259 13.61 -6.37 34.69
CA PRO A 259 12.27 -6.19 34.15
C PRO A 259 11.21 -6.97 34.95
N GLY A 260 11.59 -7.75 35.96
CA GLY A 260 10.76 -8.77 36.56
C GLY A 260 10.55 -9.97 35.62
N PRO A 261 9.52 -10.80 35.86
CA PRO A 261 9.21 -11.96 35.03
C PRO A 261 8.79 -11.59 33.61
N LEU A 262 9.56 -11.97 32.59
CA LEU A 262 9.12 -11.87 31.19
C LEU A 262 8.51 -13.20 30.75
N ALA A 263 7.19 -13.27 30.60
CA ALA A 263 6.48 -14.46 30.21
C ALA A 263 6.25 -14.48 28.69
N LEU A 264 6.94 -15.37 27.98
CA LEU A 264 6.67 -15.64 26.56
C LEU A 264 5.44 -16.56 26.47
N ARG A 265 4.37 -16.03 25.88
CA ARG A 265 3.07 -16.69 25.71
C ARG A 265 2.98 -17.37 24.34
N ARG A 266 2.09 -18.35 24.28
CA ARG A 266 1.69 -19.01 23.03
C ARG A 266 1.02 -18.00 22.11
N PRO A 267 1.14 -18.14 20.78
CA PRO A 267 0.30 -17.41 19.84
C PRO A 267 -1.18 -17.58 20.18
N VAL A 268 -1.99 -16.57 19.91
CA VAL A 268 -3.43 -16.58 20.17
C VAL A 268 -4.17 -15.96 19.01
N VAL A 269 -5.27 -16.58 18.58
CA VAL A 269 -6.24 -15.96 17.68
C VAL A 269 -7.38 -15.42 18.51
N THR A 270 -7.76 -14.17 18.27
CA THR A 270 -8.82 -13.46 19.00
C THR A 270 -9.99 -13.06 18.11
N ALA A 271 -9.77 -12.91 16.80
CA ALA A 271 -10.85 -12.64 15.85
C ALA A 271 -10.55 -13.18 14.45
N ILE A 272 -11.61 -13.38 13.67
CA ILE A 272 -11.58 -13.64 12.24
C ILE A 272 -12.62 -12.73 11.57
N ALA A 273 -12.25 -12.04 10.50
CA ALA A 273 -13.16 -11.15 9.78
C ALA A 273 -12.81 -11.09 8.28
N PRO A 274 -13.80 -11.13 7.37
CA PRO A 274 -15.22 -11.34 7.67
C PRO A 274 -15.51 -12.80 8.07
N THR A 275 -16.64 -13.03 8.74
CA THR A 275 -17.15 -14.38 9.07
C THR A 275 -18.05 -14.95 7.98
N THR A 276 -18.32 -14.16 6.94
CA THR A 276 -18.97 -14.58 5.70
C THR A 276 -18.07 -14.14 4.57
N ALA A 277 -17.60 -15.07 3.75
CA ALA A 277 -16.61 -14.80 2.71
C ALA A 277 -16.91 -15.55 1.41
N ALA A 278 -16.62 -14.91 0.29
CA ALA A 278 -16.58 -15.56 -1.02
C ALA A 278 -15.16 -16.08 -1.32
N ARG A 279 -15.05 -16.97 -2.32
CA ARG A 279 -13.75 -17.31 -2.91
C ARG A 279 -13.03 -16.05 -3.40
N GLY A 280 -11.71 -15.98 -3.23
CA GLY A 280 -10.89 -14.85 -3.65
C GLY A 280 -10.95 -13.65 -2.69
N GLN A 281 -11.85 -13.66 -1.72
CA GLN A 281 -11.94 -12.62 -0.69
C GLN A 281 -10.87 -12.81 0.39
N ARG A 282 -10.33 -11.69 0.89
CA ARG A 282 -9.40 -11.64 2.01
C ARG A 282 -10.14 -11.82 3.33
N ILE A 283 -9.63 -12.73 4.15
CA ILE A 283 -10.02 -12.95 5.53
C ILE A 283 -8.84 -12.56 6.41
N THR A 284 -9.07 -11.62 7.31
CA THR A 284 -8.11 -11.19 8.32
C THR A 284 -8.32 -12.01 9.59
N VAL A 285 -7.24 -12.64 10.06
CA VAL A 285 -7.17 -13.29 11.36
C VAL A 285 -6.36 -12.42 12.30
N THR A 286 -7.01 -11.97 13.39
CA THR A 286 -6.41 -11.08 14.38
C THR A 286 -6.04 -11.87 15.65
N GLY A 287 -4.94 -11.49 16.27
CA GLY A 287 -4.39 -12.18 17.41
C GLY A 287 -3.13 -11.52 17.98
N ARG A 288 -2.29 -12.33 18.61
CA ARG A 288 -0.91 -11.98 19.01
C ARG A 288 -0.01 -13.19 18.82
N GLY A 289 1.27 -12.96 18.52
CA GLY A 289 2.20 -14.06 18.23
C GLY A 289 2.02 -14.66 16.83
N LEU A 290 1.28 -13.98 15.95
CA LEU A 290 0.96 -14.42 14.60
C LEU A 290 2.05 -13.94 13.65
N MET A 291 3.13 -14.70 13.51
CA MET A 291 4.23 -14.31 12.63
C MET A 291 3.93 -14.57 11.15
N PRO A 292 4.09 -13.56 10.26
CA PRO A 292 4.09 -13.80 8.81
C PRO A 292 5.29 -14.67 8.39
N PRO A 293 5.28 -15.24 7.18
CA PRO A 293 6.42 -16.00 6.67
C PRO A 293 7.68 -15.14 6.58
N ASP A 294 8.75 -15.58 7.22
CA ASP A 294 10.09 -14.98 7.19
C ASP A 294 11.13 -16.08 6.92
N SER A 295 11.76 -16.02 5.74
CA SER A 295 12.74 -17.02 5.32
C SER A 295 14.07 -16.93 6.06
N LEU A 296 14.46 -15.75 6.54
CA LEU A 296 15.71 -15.55 7.29
C LEU A 296 15.59 -16.13 8.70
N LEU A 297 14.45 -15.88 9.35
CA LEU A 297 14.13 -16.42 10.67
C LEU A 297 13.62 -17.87 10.61
N GLN A 298 13.36 -18.39 9.40
CA GLN A 298 12.69 -19.67 9.16
C GLN A 298 11.40 -19.79 9.99
N ALA A 299 10.64 -18.70 10.06
CA ALA A 299 9.49 -18.57 10.93
C ALA A 299 8.22 -18.29 10.14
N ALA A 300 7.12 -18.94 10.51
CA ALA A 300 5.82 -18.71 9.89
C ALA A 300 4.69 -19.25 10.78
N THR A 301 3.55 -18.56 10.78
CA THR A 301 2.32 -19.09 11.38
C THR A 301 1.45 -19.72 10.30
N VAL A 302 1.07 -20.98 10.51
CA VAL A 302 0.03 -21.67 9.74
C VAL A 302 -1.24 -21.68 10.59
N LEU A 303 -2.40 -21.50 9.97
CA LEU A 303 -3.69 -21.52 10.66
C LEU A 303 -4.39 -22.85 10.40
N LEU A 304 -4.66 -23.60 11.46
CA LEU A 304 -5.33 -24.89 11.40
C LEU A 304 -6.82 -24.71 11.70
N LEU A 305 -7.67 -25.08 10.74
CA LEU A 305 -9.12 -25.14 10.90
C LEU A 305 -9.52 -26.56 11.30
N ASP A 306 -9.95 -26.69 12.54
CA ASP A 306 -10.37 -27.95 13.16
C ASP A 306 -11.87 -27.92 13.43
N GLY A 307 -12.66 -28.73 12.72
CA GLY A 307 -14.11 -28.77 12.81
C GLY A 307 -14.79 -29.40 11.60
N VAL A 308 -16.05 -29.02 11.36
CA VAL A 308 -16.88 -29.61 10.31
C VAL A 308 -17.32 -28.54 9.33
N PHE A 309 -17.07 -28.79 8.04
CA PHE A 309 -17.66 -28.02 6.95
C PHE A 309 -18.92 -28.70 6.45
N THR A 310 -20.04 -28.00 6.55
CA THR A 310 -21.35 -28.47 6.04
C THR A 310 -21.66 -27.72 4.76
N PRO A 311 -21.47 -28.33 3.57
CA PRO A 311 -21.82 -27.69 2.31
C PRO A 311 -23.33 -27.56 2.18
N ASN A 312 -23.81 -26.52 1.48
CA ASN A 312 -25.24 -26.32 1.21
C ASN A 312 -25.85 -27.49 0.41
N ARG A 313 -25.03 -28.17 -0.38
CA ARG A 313 -25.39 -29.39 -1.11
C ARG A 313 -24.31 -30.43 -0.87
N GLY A 314 -24.69 -31.65 -0.49
CA GLY A 314 -23.80 -32.81 -0.29
C GLY A 314 -23.51 -33.12 1.17
N ALA A 315 -22.62 -34.09 1.42
CA ALA A 315 -22.30 -34.55 2.77
C ALA A 315 -21.34 -33.59 3.51
N PRO A 316 -21.47 -33.46 4.84
CA PRO A 316 -20.48 -32.77 5.68
C PRO A 316 -19.08 -33.37 5.53
N VAL A 317 -18.07 -32.51 5.62
CA VAL A 317 -16.64 -32.85 5.58
C VAL A 317 -16.04 -32.54 6.94
N VAL A 318 -15.34 -33.52 7.53
CA VAL A 318 -14.72 -33.40 8.85
C VAL A 318 -13.24 -33.09 8.67
N TYR A 319 -12.77 -32.04 9.33
CA TYR A 319 -11.39 -31.59 9.39
C TYR A 319 -10.93 -31.63 10.85
N GLU A 320 -10.49 -32.78 11.37
CA GLU A 320 -10.16 -32.91 12.79
C GLU A 320 -8.74 -33.44 13.02
N GLY A 321 -8.06 -32.92 14.03
CA GLY A 321 -6.75 -33.41 14.47
C GLY A 321 -5.69 -33.31 13.37
N ARG A 322 -5.21 -34.46 12.88
CA ARG A 322 -4.20 -34.53 11.81
C ARG A 322 -4.75 -34.16 10.44
N ASP A 323 -6.07 -34.26 10.28
CA ASP A 323 -6.79 -33.98 9.03
C ASP A 323 -7.40 -32.57 9.06
N ALA A 324 -7.02 -31.73 10.04
CA ALA A 324 -7.39 -30.33 10.11
C ALA A 324 -6.90 -29.58 8.86
N LEU A 325 -7.72 -28.65 8.37
CA LEU A 325 -7.38 -27.88 7.17
C LEU A 325 -6.33 -26.83 7.51
N ALA A 326 -5.17 -26.91 6.86
CA ALA A 326 -4.12 -25.89 6.98
C ALA A 326 -4.36 -24.73 6.00
N LEU A 327 -4.40 -23.51 6.53
CA LEU A 327 -4.42 -22.28 5.78
C LEU A 327 -3.09 -21.55 5.95
N TYR A 328 -2.48 -21.20 4.82
CA TYR A 328 -1.24 -20.45 4.75
C TYR A 328 -1.57 -18.97 4.57
N PRO A 329 -1.11 -18.07 5.45
CA PRO A 329 -1.29 -16.65 5.28
C PRO A 329 -0.62 -16.14 3.99
N ASP A 330 -1.32 -15.26 3.30
CA ASP A 330 -0.82 -14.50 2.14
C ASP A 330 0.11 -13.35 2.55
N GLY A 331 -0.05 -12.88 3.78
CA GLY A 331 0.76 -11.81 4.33
C GLY A 331 0.33 -11.44 5.74
N GLY A 332 1.04 -10.48 6.33
CA GLY A 332 0.75 -9.89 7.62
C GLY A 332 1.51 -8.58 7.77
N VAL A 333 0.94 -7.64 8.51
CA VAL A 333 1.58 -6.33 8.76
C VAL A 333 2.54 -6.42 9.94
N ASP A 334 2.17 -7.20 10.95
CA ASP A 334 2.88 -7.37 12.21
C ASP A 334 2.58 -8.76 12.81
N ASN A 335 2.85 -8.94 14.10
CA ASN A 335 2.55 -10.18 14.82
C ASN A 335 1.09 -10.30 15.29
N ARG A 336 0.18 -9.45 14.81
CA ARG A 336 -1.21 -9.36 15.28
C ARG A 336 -2.23 -9.63 14.20
N ALA A 337 -1.89 -9.49 12.92
CA ALA A 337 -2.83 -9.70 11.84
C ALA A 337 -2.21 -10.49 10.69
N LEU A 338 -2.87 -11.58 10.32
CA LEU A 338 -2.58 -12.38 9.13
C LEU A 338 -3.73 -12.25 8.15
N ALA A 339 -3.43 -12.05 6.88
CA ALA A 339 -4.39 -12.10 5.78
C ALA A 339 -4.36 -13.48 5.13
N ILE A 340 -5.53 -14.04 4.86
CA ILE A 340 -5.72 -15.32 4.15
C ILE A 340 -6.67 -15.08 3.00
N VAL A 341 -6.38 -15.66 1.85
CA VAL A 341 -7.29 -15.70 0.71
C VAL A 341 -7.79 -17.12 0.53
N LEU A 342 -9.11 -17.29 0.48
CA LEU A 342 -9.71 -18.59 0.16
C LEU A 342 -9.60 -18.85 -1.34
N ARG A 343 -8.56 -19.56 -1.75
CA ARG A 343 -8.32 -19.94 -3.14
C ARG A 343 -8.89 -21.30 -3.48
N LEU A 344 -9.25 -21.47 -4.75
CA LEU A 344 -9.65 -22.76 -5.29
C LEU A 344 -8.44 -23.70 -5.28
N ALA A 345 -8.60 -24.88 -4.70
CA ALA A 345 -7.65 -25.97 -4.88
C ALA A 345 -8.21 -26.93 -5.94
N LEU A 346 -7.35 -27.48 -6.79
CA LEU A 346 -7.69 -28.56 -7.70
C LEU A 346 -6.99 -29.84 -7.22
N ASP A 347 -7.66 -30.98 -7.31
CA ASP A 347 -7.02 -32.27 -7.09
C ASP A 347 -6.21 -32.73 -8.32
N ALA A 348 -5.64 -33.94 -8.24
CA ALA A 348 -4.80 -34.50 -9.31
C ALA A 348 -5.56 -34.71 -10.64
N ASP A 349 -6.89 -34.79 -10.59
CA ASP A 349 -7.77 -34.96 -11.76
C ASP A 349 -8.30 -33.60 -12.26
N GLY A 350 -7.88 -32.49 -11.64
CA GLY A 350 -8.32 -31.13 -11.98
C GLY A 350 -9.68 -30.76 -11.41
N VAL A 351 -10.21 -31.53 -10.46
CA VAL A 351 -11.53 -31.27 -9.85
C VAL A 351 -11.38 -30.28 -8.69
N PRO A 352 -12.25 -29.25 -8.61
CA PRO A 352 -12.28 -28.33 -7.47
C PRO A 352 -12.47 -29.03 -6.12
N THR A 353 -11.61 -28.71 -5.15
CA THR A 353 -11.62 -29.25 -3.79
C THR A 353 -11.38 -28.17 -2.72
N GLY A 354 -11.56 -28.54 -1.45
CA GLY A 354 -11.38 -27.65 -0.31
C GLY A 354 -12.59 -26.75 -0.02
N LEU A 355 -12.40 -25.79 0.89
CA LEU A 355 -13.44 -24.88 1.35
C LEU A 355 -13.94 -23.96 0.23
N ALA A 356 -13.04 -23.41 -0.57
CA ALA A 356 -13.38 -22.45 -1.62
C ALA A 356 -14.14 -23.07 -2.82
N ALA A 357 -14.21 -24.40 -2.92
CA ALA A 357 -14.90 -25.08 -4.00
C ALA A 357 -16.43 -25.10 -3.84
N ARG A 358 -16.96 -24.87 -2.63
CA ARG A 358 -18.38 -25.09 -2.32
C ARG A 358 -18.89 -24.05 -1.34
N THR A 359 -20.16 -23.69 -1.51
CA THR A 359 -20.88 -22.88 -0.52
C THR A 359 -21.29 -23.72 0.69
N GLY A 360 -21.32 -23.12 1.87
CA GLY A 360 -21.66 -23.83 3.11
C GLY A 360 -21.18 -23.11 4.35
N THR A 361 -21.16 -23.81 5.49
CA THR A 361 -20.68 -23.26 6.75
C THR A 361 -19.65 -24.19 7.37
N PHE A 362 -18.49 -23.65 7.69
CA PHE A 362 -17.52 -24.28 8.57
C PHE A 362 -17.84 -23.90 10.01
N ALA A 363 -17.96 -24.88 10.90
CA ALA A 363 -18.12 -24.69 12.33
C ALA A 363 -17.03 -25.47 13.06
N GLY A 364 -16.21 -24.77 13.85
CA GLY A 364 -15.04 -25.38 14.47
C GLY A 364 -14.20 -24.38 15.25
N ARG A 365 -12.88 -24.58 15.20
CA ARG A 365 -11.87 -23.73 15.85
C ARG A 365 -10.75 -23.44 14.86
N VAL A 366 -10.29 -22.19 14.81
CA VAL A 366 -9.05 -21.80 14.14
C VAL A 366 -7.92 -21.75 15.15
N ARG A 367 -6.84 -22.51 14.93
CA ARG A 367 -5.67 -22.60 15.83
C ARG A 367 -4.42 -22.11 15.10
N PRO A 368 -3.60 -21.22 15.69
CA PRO A 368 -2.32 -20.87 15.11
C PRO A 368 -1.27 -21.94 15.44
N LEU A 369 -0.52 -22.38 14.44
CA LEU A 369 0.67 -23.22 14.58
C LEU A 369 1.88 -22.42 14.09
N LEU A 370 2.69 -21.95 15.03
CA LEU A 370 3.89 -21.17 14.75
C LEU A 370 5.08 -22.11 14.59
N PHE A 371 5.79 -21.98 13.48
CA PHE A 371 7.08 -22.62 13.22
C PHE A 371 8.22 -21.61 13.38
N ALA A 372 9.36 -22.07 13.87
CA ALA A 372 10.63 -21.34 13.86
C ALA A 372 11.80 -22.35 13.81
N GLY A 373 12.39 -22.53 12.63
CA GLY A 373 13.40 -23.57 12.40
C GLY A 373 12.87 -24.97 12.78
N PRO A 374 13.53 -25.73 13.68
CA PRO A 374 13.04 -27.04 14.12
C PRO A 374 11.91 -26.98 15.16
N ASP A 375 11.61 -25.79 15.70
CA ASP A 375 10.61 -25.63 16.74
C ASP A 375 9.23 -25.37 16.15
N SER A 376 8.21 -25.91 16.82
CA SER A 376 6.81 -25.59 16.55
C SER A 376 6.03 -25.42 17.84
N VAL A 377 5.07 -24.48 17.82
CA VAL A 377 4.22 -24.16 18.97
C VAL A 377 2.80 -24.01 18.49
N GLU A 378 1.94 -24.88 19.01
CA GLU A 378 0.50 -24.73 18.88
C GLU A 378 0.00 -23.67 19.86
N GLY A 379 -0.72 -22.69 19.31
CA GLY A 379 -1.30 -21.60 20.06
C GLY A 379 -2.77 -21.79 20.42
N THR A 380 -3.31 -20.80 21.12
CA THR A 380 -4.68 -20.81 21.59
C THR A 380 -5.63 -20.45 20.46
N GLY A 381 -6.45 -21.42 20.06
CA GLY A 381 -7.43 -21.22 18.99
C GLY A 381 -8.75 -20.60 19.42
N LEU A 382 -9.44 -19.99 18.45
CA LEU A 382 -10.74 -19.32 18.59
C LEU A 382 -11.86 -20.20 17.99
N PRO A 383 -12.97 -20.47 18.70
CA PRO A 383 -14.16 -21.05 18.08
C PRO A 383 -14.73 -20.13 17.00
N VAL A 384 -14.99 -20.65 15.81
CA VAL A 384 -15.44 -19.87 14.66
C VAL A 384 -16.57 -20.57 13.91
N ALA A 385 -17.44 -19.75 13.35
CA ALA A 385 -18.35 -20.14 12.29
C ALA A 385 -18.04 -19.27 11.06
N LEU A 386 -17.60 -19.88 9.97
CA LEU A 386 -17.26 -19.21 8.72
C LEU A 386 -18.26 -19.66 7.65
N THR A 387 -19.04 -18.72 7.12
CA THR A 387 -19.98 -18.98 6.02
C THR A 387 -19.30 -18.68 4.69
N LEU A 388 -19.32 -19.66 3.79
CA LEU A 388 -18.78 -19.54 2.44
C LEU A 388 -19.93 -19.30 1.47
N THR A 389 -19.91 -18.13 0.84
CA THR A 389 -20.93 -17.71 -0.13
C THR A 389 -20.54 -18.11 -1.54
N THR A 390 -21.44 -17.84 -2.48
CA THR A 390 -21.18 -18.01 -3.91
C THR A 390 -19.98 -17.14 -4.32
N PRO A 391 -19.19 -17.58 -5.32
CA PRO A 391 -18.08 -16.77 -5.81
C PRO A 391 -18.63 -15.48 -6.41
N ARG A 392 -17.88 -14.40 -6.23
CA ARG A 392 -18.13 -13.10 -6.85
C ARG A 392 -16.99 -12.78 -7.79
N GLN A 393 -17.30 -12.41 -9.02
CA GLN A 393 -16.30 -11.90 -9.95
C GLN A 393 -16.25 -10.38 -9.84
N VAL A 394 -15.10 -9.85 -9.41
CA VAL A 394 -14.84 -8.41 -9.51
C VAL A 394 -13.99 -8.16 -10.75
N VAL A 395 -14.37 -7.18 -11.57
CA VAL A 395 -13.68 -6.78 -12.79
C VAL A 395 -13.27 -5.31 -12.66
N VAL A 396 -11.97 -5.05 -12.72
CA VAL A 396 -11.40 -3.71 -12.65
C VAL A 396 -11.10 -3.22 -14.06
N LEU A 397 -11.74 -2.11 -14.44
CA LEU A 397 -11.43 -1.42 -15.70
C LEU A 397 -10.26 -0.47 -15.47
N ARG A 398 -9.11 -0.80 -16.05
CA ARG A 398 -7.91 0.04 -16.01
C ARG A 398 -7.86 0.92 -17.24
N LEU A 399 -8.07 2.22 -17.05
CA LEU A 399 -8.00 3.22 -18.10
C LEU A 399 -6.53 3.60 -18.34
N LEU A 400 -6.00 3.29 -19.52
CA LEU A 400 -4.63 3.64 -19.90
C LEU A 400 -4.52 5.09 -20.44
N PRO A 401 -3.33 5.70 -20.48
CA PRO A 401 -3.20 7.08 -21.00
C PRO A 401 -3.74 7.26 -22.42
N ASP A 402 -3.52 6.27 -23.29
CA ASP A 402 -3.94 6.28 -24.70
C ASP A 402 -5.46 6.08 -24.89
N PHE A 403 -6.19 5.62 -23.87
CA PHE A 403 -7.66 5.68 -23.85
C PHE A 403 -8.13 7.14 -23.91
N TYR A 404 -7.51 8.04 -23.15
CA TYR A 404 -7.88 9.46 -23.16
C TYR A 404 -7.49 10.14 -24.47
N ASP A 405 -6.36 9.75 -25.06
CA ASP A 405 -5.97 10.19 -26.40
C ASP A 405 -7.00 9.74 -27.45
N ALA A 406 -7.52 8.52 -27.34
CA ALA A 406 -8.61 8.06 -28.20
C ALA A 406 -9.88 8.90 -27.99
N LEU A 407 -10.29 9.18 -26.75
CA LEU A 407 -11.45 10.06 -26.51
C LEU A 407 -11.29 11.45 -27.14
N ALA A 408 -10.06 11.97 -27.22
CA ALA A 408 -9.79 13.24 -27.89
C ALA A 408 -10.05 13.18 -29.41
N THR A 409 -9.75 12.06 -30.07
CA THR A 409 -10.04 11.90 -31.52
C THR A 409 -11.53 11.88 -31.82
N PHE A 410 -12.34 11.30 -30.92
CA PHE A 410 -13.81 11.37 -30.97
C PHE A 410 -14.38 12.75 -30.58
N GLY A 411 -13.54 13.69 -30.12
CA GLY A 411 -13.96 15.00 -29.64
C GLY A 411 -14.62 14.98 -28.26
N LEU A 412 -14.37 13.94 -27.46
CA LEU A 412 -15.00 13.68 -26.17
C LEU A 412 -14.04 13.74 -24.97
N ALA A 413 -12.82 14.26 -25.14
CA ALA A 413 -11.85 14.38 -24.03
C ALA A 413 -12.41 15.14 -22.80
N ASN A 414 -13.18 16.19 -23.02
CA ASN A 414 -13.83 16.97 -21.94
C ASN A 414 -15.13 16.35 -21.40
N ALA A 415 -15.51 15.17 -21.90
CA ALA A 415 -16.67 14.38 -21.46
C ALA A 415 -16.25 12.95 -21.06
N ALA A 416 -14.97 12.78 -20.68
CA ALA A 416 -14.39 11.47 -20.40
C ALA A 416 -15.10 10.77 -19.23
N ASP A 417 -15.40 11.50 -18.16
CA ASP A 417 -16.09 10.97 -16.98
C ASP A 417 -17.48 10.44 -17.35
N GLU A 418 -18.21 11.14 -18.21
CA GLU A 418 -19.53 10.70 -18.69
C GLU A 418 -19.44 9.46 -19.59
N VAL A 419 -18.40 9.36 -20.44
CA VAL A 419 -18.14 8.15 -21.24
C VAL A 419 -17.82 6.96 -20.33
N VAL A 420 -16.92 7.14 -19.35
CA VAL A 420 -16.55 6.10 -18.38
C VAL A 420 -17.75 5.66 -17.54
N ALA A 421 -18.57 6.61 -17.07
CA ALA A 421 -19.80 6.31 -16.35
C ALA A 421 -20.77 5.49 -17.21
N ARG A 422 -20.88 5.81 -18.51
CA ARG A 422 -21.71 5.02 -19.44
C ARG A 422 -21.15 3.61 -19.65
N ILE A 423 -19.85 3.45 -19.81
CA ILE A 423 -19.19 2.13 -19.94
C ILE A 423 -19.54 1.26 -18.74
N LEU A 424 -19.35 1.77 -17.52
CA LEU A 424 -19.67 1.04 -16.29
C LEU A 424 -21.16 0.68 -16.21
N ALA A 425 -22.05 1.60 -16.60
CA ALA A 425 -23.49 1.35 -16.60
C ALA A 425 -23.88 0.24 -17.59
N VAL A 426 -23.24 0.16 -18.75
CA VAL A 426 -23.44 -0.92 -19.73
C VAL A 426 -22.94 -2.25 -19.16
N CYS A 427 -21.72 -2.27 -18.61
CA CYS A 427 -21.15 -3.48 -18.01
C CYS A 427 -22.03 -4.04 -16.88
N ALA A 428 -22.46 -3.17 -15.96
CA ALA A 428 -23.33 -3.56 -14.85
C ALA A 428 -24.71 -4.04 -15.31
N ARG A 429 -25.27 -3.41 -16.36
CA ARG A 429 -26.57 -3.81 -16.94
C ARG A 429 -26.48 -5.20 -17.57
N ASP A 430 -25.46 -5.45 -18.38
CA ASP A 430 -25.37 -6.68 -19.18
C ASP A 430 -25.21 -7.92 -18.28
N TYR A 431 -24.48 -7.79 -17.16
CA TYR A 431 -24.32 -8.83 -16.14
C TYR A 431 -25.37 -8.77 -15.02
N ALA A 432 -26.40 -7.94 -15.13
CA ALA A 432 -27.43 -7.85 -14.10
C ALA A 432 -28.11 -9.21 -13.86
N GLY A 433 -28.14 -9.66 -12.60
CA GLY A 433 -28.73 -10.94 -12.20
C GLY A 433 -27.72 -12.08 -11.96
N VAL A 434 -26.43 -11.81 -12.07
CA VAL A 434 -25.33 -12.70 -11.63
C VAL A 434 -24.32 -11.91 -10.78
N ASP A 435 -23.49 -12.59 -9.98
CA ASP A 435 -22.59 -11.96 -8.98
C ASP A 435 -21.29 -11.45 -9.64
N VAL A 436 -21.43 -10.48 -10.54
CA VAL A 436 -20.33 -9.78 -11.21
C VAL A 436 -20.40 -8.29 -10.89
N ALA A 437 -19.27 -7.72 -10.46
CA ALA A 437 -19.15 -6.30 -10.17
C ALA A 437 -18.05 -5.65 -11.00
N PHE A 438 -18.30 -4.43 -11.48
CA PHE A 438 -17.34 -3.63 -12.24
C PHE A 438 -16.90 -2.42 -11.42
N SER A 439 -15.61 -2.12 -11.42
CA SER A 439 -15.02 -0.99 -10.70
C SER A 439 -13.88 -0.36 -11.51
N LEU A 440 -13.52 0.88 -11.20
CA LEU A 440 -12.28 1.51 -11.69
C LEU A 440 -11.12 1.33 -10.71
N ALA A 441 -11.44 1.16 -9.43
CA ALA A 441 -10.46 0.95 -8.37
C ALA A 441 -10.36 -0.54 -8.03
N PRO A 442 -9.15 -1.07 -7.80
CA PRO A 442 -8.97 -2.39 -7.21
C PRO A 442 -9.74 -2.53 -5.89
N PRO A 443 -10.35 -3.69 -5.61
CA PRO A 443 -11.00 -3.95 -4.33
C PRO A 443 -9.97 -4.14 -3.20
N ASP A 444 -10.24 -3.56 -2.03
CA ASP A 444 -9.40 -3.73 -0.84
C ASP A 444 -9.65 -5.08 -0.15
N ASP A 445 -10.83 -5.67 -0.34
CA ASP A 445 -11.29 -6.89 0.32
C ASP A 445 -11.18 -8.15 -0.55
N PHE A 446 -10.91 -8.03 -1.85
CA PHE A 446 -10.62 -9.17 -2.74
C PHE A 446 -9.15 -9.17 -3.16
N ALA A 447 -8.53 -10.35 -3.09
CA ALA A 447 -7.19 -10.56 -3.61
C ALA A 447 -7.20 -11.05 -5.06
N GLU A 448 -8.24 -11.79 -5.46
CA GLU A 448 -8.42 -12.25 -6.83
C GLU A 448 -9.54 -11.44 -7.49
N TYR A 449 -9.19 -10.73 -8.56
CA TYR A 449 -10.12 -9.94 -9.39
C TYR A 449 -9.54 -9.79 -10.79
N ALA A 450 -10.42 -9.74 -11.78
CA ALA A 450 -10.01 -9.63 -13.17
C ALA A 450 -9.67 -8.18 -13.51
N ILE A 451 -8.81 -7.99 -14.50
CA ILE A 451 -8.43 -6.67 -15.01
C ILE A 451 -8.77 -6.61 -16.49
N VAL A 452 -9.42 -5.52 -16.91
CA VAL A 452 -9.61 -5.20 -18.32
C VAL A 452 -8.95 -3.85 -18.60
N GLU A 453 -7.98 -3.84 -19.48
CA GLU A 453 -7.30 -2.62 -19.90
C GLU A 453 -8.07 -1.96 -21.05
N LEU A 454 -8.46 -0.70 -20.85
CA LEU A 454 -9.03 0.14 -21.89
C LEU A 454 -7.90 1.01 -22.42
N ALA A 455 -7.61 0.85 -23.70
CA ALA A 455 -6.46 1.42 -24.40
C ALA A 455 -6.91 2.23 -25.63
N GLY A 456 -5.94 2.77 -26.34
CA GLY A 456 -6.12 3.50 -27.58
C GLY A 456 -6.15 2.57 -28.80
N ARG A 457 -5.02 2.49 -29.51
CA ARG A 457 -4.88 1.70 -30.75
C ARG A 457 -4.54 0.23 -30.46
N ASP A 458 -4.94 -0.67 -31.35
CA ASP A 458 -4.57 -2.08 -31.29
C ASP A 458 -3.07 -2.27 -31.55
N PRO A 459 -2.26 -2.69 -30.55
CA PRO A 459 -0.81 -2.87 -30.72
C PRO A 459 -0.46 -4.04 -31.65
N ASN A 460 -1.40 -4.96 -31.89
CA ASN A 460 -1.19 -6.08 -32.81
C ASN A 460 -1.31 -5.66 -34.28
N GLY A 461 -1.89 -4.48 -34.56
CA GLY A 461 -2.16 -4.01 -35.92
C GLY A 461 -3.19 -4.87 -36.67
N ALA A 462 -4.05 -5.58 -35.94
CA ALA A 462 -5.09 -6.44 -36.49
C ALA A 462 -6.44 -5.71 -36.67
N GLY A 463 -6.55 -4.49 -36.14
CA GLY A 463 -7.77 -3.67 -36.23
C GLY A 463 -8.91 -4.24 -35.38
N LEU A 464 -8.58 -4.94 -34.30
CA LEU A 464 -9.57 -5.50 -33.38
C LEU A 464 -10.15 -4.40 -32.49
N PHE A 465 -11.43 -4.49 -32.14
CA PHE A 465 -12.03 -3.57 -31.15
C PHE A 465 -11.71 -3.98 -29.71
N GLY A 466 -11.50 -5.29 -29.49
CA GLY A 466 -11.10 -5.86 -28.23
C GLY A 466 -10.52 -7.26 -28.45
N LEU A 467 -9.72 -7.72 -27.48
CA LEU A 467 -9.18 -9.08 -27.47
C LEU A 467 -8.91 -9.56 -26.05
N ASP A 468 -9.58 -10.66 -25.68
CA ASP A 468 -9.18 -11.53 -24.58
C ASP A 468 -8.00 -12.42 -24.98
N ASN A 469 -6.80 -11.97 -24.59
CA ASN A 469 -5.51 -12.65 -24.80
C ASN A 469 -5.15 -13.62 -23.66
N THR A 470 -6.07 -13.98 -22.76
CA THR A 470 -5.83 -14.97 -21.70
C THR A 470 -5.60 -16.35 -22.29
N ALA A 471 -4.58 -17.06 -21.78
CA ALA A 471 -4.25 -18.40 -22.21
C ALA A 471 -5.21 -19.41 -21.55
N GLY A 472 -5.93 -20.18 -22.37
CA GLY A 472 -7.03 -21.01 -21.92
C GLY A 472 -8.24 -20.17 -21.47
N LYS A 473 -9.45 -20.59 -21.85
CA LYS A 473 -10.69 -19.94 -21.40
C LYS A 473 -11.16 -20.56 -20.10
N ASP A 474 -11.65 -19.75 -19.16
CA ASP A 474 -11.99 -20.20 -17.82
C ASP A 474 -13.36 -20.88 -17.75
N VAL A 475 -13.42 -22.13 -18.22
CA VAL A 475 -14.64 -22.94 -18.12
C VAL A 475 -14.85 -23.38 -16.68
N GLY A 476 -15.99 -22.99 -16.11
CA GLY A 476 -16.39 -23.27 -14.73
C GLY A 476 -16.01 -22.18 -13.74
N ASN A 477 -15.49 -21.03 -14.19
CA ASN A 477 -15.07 -19.92 -13.33
C ASN A 477 -14.06 -20.43 -12.28
N VAL A 478 -12.98 -21.09 -12.69
CA VAL A 478 -11.93 -21.61 -11.80
C VAL A 478 -10.85 -20.57 -11.48
N ARG A 479 -10.74 -19.51 -12.29
CA ARG A 479 -9.87 -18.35 -12.08
C ARG A 479 -10.74 -17.13 -11.76
N LEU A 480 -10.20 -16.18 -11.01
CA LEU A 480 -10.88 -14.90 -10.73
C LEU A 480 -10.02 -13.69 -11.09
N ASP A 481 -8.76 -13.92 -11.46
CA ASP A 481 -7.67 -12.96 -11.58
C ASP A 481 -7.15 -12.81 -13.01
N ASP A 482 -7.96 -13.16 -14.00
CA ASP A 482 -7.62 -13.05 -15.41
C ASP A 482 -7.38 -11.59 -15.84
N VAL A 483 -6.39 -11.39 -16.72
CA VAL A 483 -6.00 -10.07 -17.22
C VAL A 483 -6.25 -10.00 -18.72
N ILE A 484 -7.24 -9.21 -19.12
CA ILE A 484 -7.54 -8.81 -20.49
C ILE A 484 -6.78 -7.52 -20.78
N GLY A 485 -5.52 -7.64 -21.15
CA GLY A 485 -4.63 -6.48 -21.25
C GLY A 485 -3.17 -6.88 -21.44
N GLY A 486 -2.32 -5.87 -21.65
CA GLY A 486 -0.88 -6.04 -21.78
C GLY A 486 -0.44 -7.09 -22.80
N PHE A 487 0.80 -7.54 -22.67
CA PHE A 487 1.39 -8.58 -23.52
C PHE A 487 1.32 -9.96 -22.84
N ASN A 488 0.81 -10.96 -23.54
CA ASN A 488 0.83 -12.37 -23.10
C ASN A 488 1.81 -13.20 -23.94
N ALA A 489 2.87 -13.71 -23.30
CA ALA A 489 3.89 -14.52 -23.95
C ALA A 489 3.37 -15.90 -24.39
N GLU A 490 2.54 -16.55 -23.58
CA GLU A 490 1.99 -17.87 -23.86
C GLU A 490 1.05 -17.85 -25.08
N THR A 491 0.20 -16.83 -25.16
CA THR A 491 -0.69 -16.61 -26.32
C THR A 491 0.12 -16.39 -27.60
N ARG A 492 1.26 -15.67 -27.52
CA ARG A 492 2.18 -15.51 -28.65
C ARG A 492 2.84 -16.82 -29.07
N GLU A 493 3.25 -17.65 -28.12
CA GLU A 493 3.85 -18.96 -28.41
C GLU A 493 2.88 -19.88 -29.16
N GLN A 494 1.58 -19.72 -28.91
CA GLN A 494 0.50 -20.37 -29.66
C GLN A 494 0.18 -19.70 -31.01
N SER A 495 0.97 -18.71 -31.43
CA SER A 495 0.81 -17.94 -32.68
C SER A 495 -0.48 -17.11 -32.77
N PHE A 496 -1.07 -16.74 -31.64
CA PHE A 496 -2.19 -15.79 -31.57
C PHE A 496 -1.69 -14.36 -31.29
N ALA A 497 -2.58 -13.37 -31.49
CA ALA A 497 -2.31 -11.98 -31.12
C ALA A 497 -2.03 -11.87 -29.61
N ALA A 498 -0.92 -11.21 -29.27
CA ALA A 498 -0.34 -11.28 -27.94
C ALA A 498 -0.83 -10.15 -27.02
N TYR A 499 -1.21 -9.01 -27.60
CA TYR A 499 -1.71 -7.87 -26.84
C TYR A 499 -3.22 -7.93 -26.67
N GLY A 500 -3.69 -7.97 -25.43
CA GLY A 500 -5.12 -7.92 -25.10
C GLY A 500 -5.58 -6.53 -24.69
N GLY A 501 -6.87 -6.39 -24.46
CA GLY A 501 -7.50 -5.14 -24.02
C GLY A 501 -8.63 -4.69 -24.94
N ILE A 502 -9.13 -3.48 -24.69
CA ILE A 502 -10.18 -2.82 -25.48
C ILE A 502 -9.55 -1.63 -26.20
N PHE A 503 -9.60 -1.63 -27.53
CA PHE A 503 -8.88 -0.66 -28.37
C PHE A 503 -9.85 0.40 -28.89
N VAL A 504 -10.06 1.45 -28.10
CA VAL A 504 -11.10 2.45 -28.36
C VAL A 504 -10.85 3.23 -29.66
N ALA A 505 -9.60 3.44 -30.05
CA ALA A 505 -9.27 4.12 -31.29
C ALA A 505 -9.71 3.33 -32.54
N GLU A 506 -9.78 2.00 -32.46
CA GLU A 506 -10.18 1.14 -33.59
C GLU A 506 -11.68 1.26 -33.89
N LEU A 507 -12.50 1.70 -32.93
CA LEU A 507 -13.93 1.97 -33.17
C LEU A 507 -14.16 3.07 -34.21
N ARG A 508 -13.16 3.91 -34.49
CA ARG A 508 -13.17 4.88 -35.60
C ARG A 508 -13.37 4.20 -36.96
N GLU A 509 -12.95 2.95 -37.11
CA GLU A 509 -13.12 2.19 -38.36
C GLU A 509 -14.60 1.87 -38.67
N LEU A 510 -15.52 2.11 -37.72
CA LEU A 510 -16.96 2.04 -37.95
C LEU A 510 -17.52 3.28 -38.67
N SER A 511 -16.72 4.33 -38.86
CA SER A 511 -17.09 5.51 -39.67
C SER A 511 -17.19 5.16 -41.15
N ALA A 512 -18.26 5.62 -41.81
CA ALA A 512 -18.39 5.46 -43.26
C ALA A 512 -17.42 6.36 -44.04
N THR A 513 -17.06 7.52 -43.48
CA THR A 513 -16.14 8.51 -44.08
C THR A 513 -14.68 8.19 -43.79
N LEU A 514 -14.36 7.77 -42.56
CA LEU A 514 -12.99 7.65 -42.07
C LEU A 514 -12.44 6.23 -42.04
N GLY A 515 -13.33 5.22 -42.00
CA GLY A 515 -12.99 3.82 -41.78
C GLY A 515 -13.03 2.97 -43.04
N THR A 516 -12.36 1.83 -42.98
CA THR A 516 -12.31 0.83 -44.06
C THR A 516 -12.98 -0.49 -43.71
N HIS A 517 -13.35 -0.69 -42.43
CA HIS A 517 -13.97 -1.92 -41.94
C HIS A 517 -15.30 -2.23 -42.63
N GLU A 518 -15.64 -3.52 -42.73
CA GLU A 518 -16.87 -4.00 -43.38
C GLU A 518 -18.16 -3.58 -42.65
N LEU A 519 -18.04 -3.33 -41.35
CA LEU A 519 -19.13 -2.91 -40.46
C LEU A 519 -19.37 -1.40 -40.41
N ARG A 520 -18.69 -0.62 -41.26
CA ARG A 520 -18.84 0.84 -41.28
C ARG A 520 -20.28 1.26 -41.55
N SER A 521 -20.70 2.36 -40.93
CA SER A 521 -22.08 2.84 -41.03
C SER A 521 -22.14 4.37 -41.13
N ALA A 522 -22.99 4.89 -42.01
CA ALA A 522 -23.26 6.32 -42.09
C ALA A 522 -23.84 6.86 -40.76
N ARG A 523 -24.50 6.01 -39.98
CA ARG A 523 -25.04 6.38 -38.66
C ARG A 523 -23.94 6.70 -37.64
N PHE A 524 -22.74 6.16 -37.81
CA PHE A 524 -21.59 6.56 -36.99
C PHE A 524 -21.30 8.04 -37.24
N ASP A 525 -21.21 8.43 -38.51
CA ASP A 525 -20.88 9.80 -38.91
C ASP A 525 -22.00 10.77 -38.50
N ASP A 526 -23.27 10.34 -38.51
CA ASP A 526 -24.39 11.14 -38.01
C ASP A 526 -24.29 11.43 -36.50
N VAL A 527 -23.87 10.45 -35.71
CA VAL A 527 -23.74 10.56 -34.24
C VAL A 527 -22.51 11.39 -33.85
N PHE A 528 -21.36 11.06 -34.44
CA PHE A 528 -20.07 11.65 -34.06
C PHE A 528 -19.72 12.90 -34.86
N GLY A 529 -20.28 13.09 -36.05
CA GLY A 529 -20.02 14.24 -36.93
C GLY A 529 -20.12 15.61 -36.24
N PRO A 530 -21.11 15.85 -35.37
CA PRO A 530 -21.15 17.10 -34.61
C PRO A 530 -19.95 17.32 -33.69
N VAL A 531 -19.40 16.27 -33.08
CA VAL A 531 -18.38 16.35 -32.01
C VAL A 531 -16.96 16.07 -32.49
N MET A 532 -16.80 15.24 -33.51
CA MET A 532 -15.53 14.66 -33.94
C MET A 532 -14.81 15.58 -34.94
N PRO A 533 -13.61 16.11 -34.62
CA PRO A 533 -12.91 17.05 -35.51
C PRO A 533 -12.60 16.51 -36.90
N GLU A 534 -12.26 15.22 -37.01
CA GLU A 534 -11.96 14.57 -38.29
C GLU A 534 -13.17 14.48 -39.23
N LEU A 535 -14.39 14.57 -38.69
CA LEU A 535 -15.65 14.64 -39.44
C LEU A 535 -16.12 16.10 -39.65
N GLY A 536 -15.30 17.09 -39.25
CA GLY A 536 -15.64 18.52 -39.31
C GLY A 536 -16.43 19.03 -38.11
N GLY A 537 -16.59 18.22 -37.06
CA GLY A 537 -17.22 18.60 -35.80
C GLY A 537 -16.36 19.49 -34.91
N ALA A 538 -16.96 20.01 -33.84
CA ALA A 538 -16.25 20.72 -32.79
C ALA A 538 -16.16 19.82 -31.54
N PRO A 539 -15.01 19.71 -30.86
CA PRO A 539 -14.92 18.94 -29.60
C PRO A 539 -15.93 19.43 -28.55
N ALA A 540 -16.34 18.53 -27.67
CA ALA A 540 -17.18 18.88 -26.53
C ALA A 540 -16.44 19.82 -25.56
N SER A 541 -17.18 20.76 -24.97
CA SER A 541 -16.74 21.54 -23.82
C SER A 541 -17.13 20.85 -22.51
N VAL A 542 -16.42 21.16 -21.43
CA VAL A 542 -16.73 20.62 -20.09
C VAL A 542 -18.18 20.91 -19.70
N GLY A 543 -18.93 19.88 -19.32
CA GLY A 543 -20.34 19.99 -18.91
C GLY A 543 -21.34 20.25 -20.05
N GLU A 544 -20.91 20.29 -21.31
CA GLU A 544 -21.80 20.58 -22.46
C GLU A 544 -22.90 19.52 -22.62
N ALA A 545 -22.60 18.27 -22.27
CA ALA A 545 -23.57 17.18 -22.25
C ALA A 545 -24.76 17.46 -21.32
N ALA A 546 -24.60 18.23 -20.24
CA ALA A 546 -25.70 18.53 -19.33
C ALA A 546 -26.63 19.65 -19.84
N LEU A 547 -26.27 20.33 -20.92
CA LEU A 547 -27.04 21.47 -21.44
C LEU A 547 -28.23 21.01 -22.28
N GLU A 548 -29.40 21.60 -22.04
CA GLU A 548 -30.61 21.36 -22.85
C GLU A 548 -30.61 22.18 -24.15
N THR A 549 -29.56 22.00 -24.95
CA THR A 549 -29.41 22.60 -26.28
C THR A 549 -29.31 21.51 -27.35
N PRO A 550 -29.57 21.80 -28.63
CA PRO A 550 -29.36 20.82 -29.71
C PRO A 550 -27.94 20.25 -29.72
N ARG A 551 -26.98 21.11 -29.38
CA ARG A 551 -25.57 20.74 -29.29
C ARG A 551 -25.29 19.85 -28.07
N GLY A 552 -25.80 20.20 -26.89
CA GLY A 552 -25.68 19.37 -25.69
C GLY A 552 -26.32 17.99 -25.89
N ALA A 553 -27.46 17.91 -26.59
CA ALA A 553 -28.08 16.65 -26.98
C ALA A 553 -27.19 15.80 -27.90
N ALA A 554 -26.50 16.41 -28.87
CA ALA A 554 -25.55 15.71 -29.73
C ALA A 554 -24.34 15.16 -28.94
N VAL A 555 -23.80 15.94 -28.00
CA VAL A 555 -22.72 15.47 -27.11
C VAL A 555 -23.21 14.30 -26.24
N ARG A 556 -24.40 14.38 -25.64
CA ARG A 556 -24.98 13.27 -24.86
C ARG A 556 -25.13 12.01 -25.69
N GLU A 557 -25.58 12.13 -26.94
CA GLU A 557 -25.76 10.97 -27.81
C GLU A 557 -24.42 10.35 -28.20
N ALA A 558 -23.40 11.15 -28.52
CA ALA A 558 -22.05 10.66 -28.79
C ALA A 558 -21.43 9.96 -27.57
N VAL A 559 -21.60 10.52 -26.37
CA VAL A 559 -21.20 9.90 -25.10
C VAL A 559 -21.91 8.56 -24.89
N ARG A 560 -23.25 8.53 -25.07
CA ARG A 560 -24.07 7.33 -24.91
C ARG A 560 -23.62 6.23 -25.88
N VAL A 561 -23.45 6.57 -27.15
CA VAL A 561 -23.07 5.63 -28.21
C VAL A 561 -21.64 5.11 -28.00
N LEU A 562 -20.66 5.98 -27.75
CA LEU A 562 -19.29 5.52 -27.50
C LEU A 562 -19.21 4.63 -26.26
N GLY A 563 -19.89 5.02 -25.18
CA GLY A 563 -19.96 4.20 -23.97
C GLY A 563 -20.66 2.86 -24.19
N ASN A 564 -21.67 2.79 -25.06
CA ASN A 564 -22.29 1.54 -25.50
C ASN A 564 -21.31 0.66 -26.28
N LEU A 565 -20.59 1.21 -27.25
CA LEU A 565 -19.63 0.47 -28.06
C LEU A 565 -18.53 -0.15 -27.18
N VAL A 566 -17.92 0.67 -26.32
CA VAL A 566 -16.84 0.23 -25.43
C VAL A 566 -17.36 -0.73 -24.37
N GLY A 567 -18.46 -0.40 -23.69
CA GLY A 567 -19.07 -1.27 -22.67
C GLY A 567 -19.47 -2.64 -23.22
N ASN A 568 -20.14 -2.69 -24.38
CA ASN A 568 -20.51 -3.97 -25.02
C ASN A 568 -19.29 -4.78 -25.48
N THR A 569 -18.15 -4.12 -25.73
CA THR A 569 -16.90 -4.81 -26.08
C THR A 569 -16.24 -5.36 -24.81
N VAL A 570 -16.20 -4.60 -23.72
CA VAL A 570 -15.78 -5.10 -22.39
C VAL A 570 -16.59 -6.32 -21.98
N THR A 571 -17.92 -6.27 -22.11
CA THR A 571 -18.79 -7.37 -21.67
C THR A 571 -18.59 -8.64 -22.48
N HIS A 572 -18.28 -8.50 -23.78
CA HIS A 572 -17.90 -9.59 -24.68
C HIS A 572 -16.59 -10.26 -24.26
N GLU A 573 -15.52 -9.47 -24.07
CA GLU A 573 -14.20 -10.02 -23.71
C GLU A 573 -14.24 -10.67 -22.32
N VAL A 574 -14.90 -10.05 -21.34
CA VAL A 574 -15.13 -10.68 -20.02
C VAL A 574 -15.93 -11.98 -20.16
N GLY A 575 -16.84 -12.05 -21.14
CA GLY A 575 -17.57 -13.28 -21.44
C GLY A 575 -16.66 -14.42 -21.90
N HIS A 576 -15.66 -14.14 -22.74
CA HIS A 576 -14.64 -15.12 -23.10
C HIS A 576 -13.84 -15.57 -21.90
N THR A 577 -13.40 -14.63 -21.06
CA THR A 577 -12.67 -14.93 -19.84
C THR A 577 -13.45 -15.90 -18.97
N LEU A 578 -14.74 -15.66 -18.74
CA LEU A 578 -15.64 -16.55 -17.97
C LEU A 578 -16.00 -17.88 -18.67
N GLY A 579 -15.37 -18.19 -19.82
CA GLY A 579 -15.55 -19.45 -20.52
C GLY A 579 -16.84 -19.55 -21.33
N LEU A 580 -17.52 -18.44 -21.62
CA LEU A 580 -18.71 -18.47 -22.47
C LEU A 580 -18.37 -19.03 -23.85
N THR A 581 -19.22 -19.94 -24.33
CA THR A 581 -19.10 -20.70 -25.60
C THR A 581 -17.96 -21.73 -25.66
N ALA A 582 -16.91 -21.57 -24.83
CA ALA A 582 -15.77 -22.48 -24.74
C ALA A 582 -16.13 -23.88 -24.26
N GLN A 583 -17.18 -24.03 -23.44
CA GLN A 583 -17.74 -25.33 -23.03
C GLN A 583 -18.08 -26.23 -24.23
N SER A 584 -18.41 -25.64 -25.37
CA SER A 584 -18.72 -26.35 -26.62
C SER A 584 -17.55 -26.46 -27.60
N GLY A 585 -16.34 -26.09 -27.17
CA GLY A 585 -15.15 -26.00 -28.03
C GLY A 585 -15.19 -24.83 -29.02
N LYS A 586 -16.05 -23.83 -28.79
CA LYS A 586 -16.24 -22.65 -29.64
C LYS A 586 -15.71 -21.40 -28.96
N VAL A 587 -15.49 -20.36 -29.76
CA VAL A 587 -15.09 -19.02 -29.27
C VAL A 587 -16.27 -18.06 -29.29
N HIS A 588 -17.26 -18.27 -30.16
CA HIS A 588 -18.45 -17.44 -30.28
C HIS A 588 -19.71 -18.31 -30.40
N ASN A 589 -20.87 -17.69 -30.25
CA ASN A 589 -22.14 -18.30 -30.65
C ASN A 589 -22.13 -18.58 -32.17
N GLU A 590 -22.93 -19.55 -32.59
CA GLU A 590 -23.12 -19.84 -34.01
C GLU A 590 -24.15 -18.91 -34.65
N GLY A 591 -23.80 -18.36 -35.81
CA GLY A 591 -24.70 -17.55 -36.62
C GLY A 591 -24.69 -16.06 -36.27
N ASP A 592 -25.67 -15.36 -36.84
CA ASP A 592 -25.99 -13.96 -36.61
C ASP A 592 -27.31 -13.92 -35.83
N ASN A 593 -27.22 -13.71 -34.52
CA ASN A 593 -28.33 -13.68 -33.58
C ASN A 593 -28.47 -12.24 -33.06
N PRO A 594 -29.46 -11.48 -33.55
CA PRO A 594 -29.56 -10.06 -33.24
C PRO A 594 -29.51 -9.75 -31.74
N GLY A 595 -28.57 -8.88 -31.37
CA GLY A 595 -28.39 -8.38 -30.01
C GLY A 595 -27.69 -9.35 -29.05
N TRP A 596 -27.17 -10.50 -29.50
CA TRP A 596 -26.46 -11.42 -28.63
C TRP A 596 -25.01 -10.99 -28.40
N ILE A 597 -24.63 -10.83 -27.13
CA ILE A 597 -23.30 -10.31 -26.75
C ILE A 597 -22.17 -11.18 -27.32
N MET A 598 -22.27 -12.51 -27.19
CA MET A 598 -21.21 -13.47 -27.55
C MET A 598 -21.20 -13.91 -29.03
N ASP A 599 -21.92 -13.20 -29.89
CA ASP A 599 -21.84 -13.42 -31.34
C ASP A 599 -20.53 -12.85 -31.90
N ALA A 600 -20.00 -13.48 -32.94
CA ALA A 600 -18.74 -13.04 -33.54
C ALA A 600 -18.85 -11.60 -34.04
N GLY A 601 -17.79 -10.82 -33.84
CA GLY A 601 -17.86 -9.37 -34.05
C GLY A 601 -18.36 -8.92 -35.43
N ARG A 602 -18.04 -9.69 -36.48
CA ARG A 602 -18.49 -9.49 -37.87
C ARG A 602 -20.00 -9.56 -38.09
N TYR A 603 -20.74 -10.15 -37.15
CA TYR A 603 -22.21 -10.26 -37.23
C TYR A 603 -22.92 -9.15 -36.45
N ARG A 604 -22.19 -8.34 -35.69
CA ARG A 604 -22.75 -7.29 -34.85
C ARG A 604 -22.50 -5.91 -35.47
N PRO A 605 -23.43 -5.37 -36.28
CA PRO A 605 -23.25 -4.08 -36.96
C PRO A 605 -23.21 -2.90 -35.97
N PHE A 606 -22.74 -1.74 -36.43
CA PHE A 606 -22.65 -0.52 -35.61
C PHE A 606 -23.96 -0.20 -34.88
N ALA A 607 -25.10 -0.21 -35.58
CA ALA A 607 -26.38 0.18 -34.99
C ALA A 607 -26.80 -0.72 -33.81
N GLU A 608 -26.47 -2.02 -33.88
CA GLU A 608 -26.71 -2.95 -32.78
C GLU A 608 -25.82 -2.61 -31.59
N ARG A 609 -24.51 -2.47 -31.81
CA ARG A 609 -23.54 -2.17 -30.75
C ARG A 609 -23.79 -0.80 -30.10
N ALA A 610 -24.26 0.16 -30.88
CA ALA A 610 -24.58 1.52 -30.46
C ALA A 610 -25.95 1.63 -29.79
N GLU A 611 -26.83 0.62 -29.92
CA GLU A 611 -28.22 0.65 -29.44
C GLU A 611 -28.98 1.86 -30.00
N ILE A 612 -29.02 1.97 -31.34
CA ILE A 612 -29.72 3.03 -32.08
C ILE A 612 -30.71 2.43 -33.09
N ASP A 613 -31.56 3.28 -33.66
CA ASP A 613 -32.46 2.93 -34.77
C ASP A 613 -33.36 1.71 -34.48
N GLY A 614 -33.83 1.60 -33.23
CA GLY A 614 -34.70 0.52 -32.76
C GLY A 614 -33.96 -0.73 -32.25
N GLN A 615 -32.63 -0.75 -32.30
CA GLN A 615 -31.84 -1.78 -31.66
C GLN A 615 -31.87 -1.61 -30.13
N GLY A 616 -32.09 -2.71 -29.42
CA GLY A 616 -32.12 -2.74 -27.96
C GLY A 616 -30.75 -3.00 -27.34
N PRO A 617 -30.66 -2.95 -26.00
CA PRO A 617 -29.51 -3.44 -25.25
C PRO A 617 -29.08 -4.84 -25.68
N ALA A 618 -27.77 -5.08 -25.71
CA ALA A 618 -27.25 -6.43 -25.94
C ALA A 618 -27.61 -7.35 -24.76
N VAL A 619 -27.82 -8.63 -25.05
CA VAL A 619 -28.19 -9.65 -24.06
C VAL A 619 -27.35 -10.91 -24.23
N PHE A 620 -27.17 -11.67 -23.16
CA PHE A 620 -26.64 -13.02 -23.27
C PHE A 620 -27.69 -13.96 -23.86
N ALA A 621 -27.27 -14.82 -24.80
CA ALA A 621 -28.09 -15.93 -25.27
C ALA A 621 -28.57 -16.79 -24.10
N PRO A 622 -29.75 -17.43 -24.17
CA PRO A 622 -30.32 -18.17 -23.04
C PRO A 622 -29.38 -19.21 -22.40
N PHE A 623 -28.55 -19.89 -23.20
CA PHE A 623 -27.59 -20.88 -22.70
C PHE A 623 -26.36 -20.23 -22.03
N ASN A 624 -25.86 -19.11 -22.56
CA ASN A 624 -24.80 -18.34 -21.92
C ASN A 624 -25.28 -17.79 -20.58
N ARG A 625 -26.51 -17.28 -20.54
CA ARG A 625 -27.15 -16.79 -19.32
C ARG A 625 -27.30 -17.88 -18.27
N ALA A 626 -27.84 -19.05 -18.66
CA ALA A 626 -28.00 -20.19 -17.75
C ALA A 626 -26.66 -20.65 -17.17
N TYR A 627 -25.61 -20.66 -17.98
CA TYR A 627 -24.26 -20.99 -17.52
C TYR A 627 -23.69 -19.94 -16.54
N LEU A 628 -23.85 -18.64 -16.80
CA LEU A 628 -23.46 -17.59 -15.84
C LEU A 628 -24.18 -17.74 -14.50
N GLU A 629 -25.48 -18.03 -14.52
CA GLU A 629 -26.29 -18.26 -13.32
C GLU A 629 -25.86 -19.54 -12.55
N GLU A 630 -25.22 -20.49 -13.23
CA GLU A 630 -24.64 -21.68 -12.60
C GLU A 630 -23.32 -21.37 -11.89
N ILE A 631 -22.41 -20.64 -12.55
CA ILE A 631 -21.04 -20.43 -12.06
C ILE A 631 -20.88 -19.20 -11.15
N LEU A 632 -21.77 -18.21 -11.29
CA LEU A 632 -21.78 -16.93 -10.55
C LEU A 632 -23.21 -16.57 -10.08
N PRO A 633 -23.92 -17.47 -9.37
CA PRO A 633 -25.25 -17.17 -8.85
C PRO A 633 -25.21 -16.01 -7.85
N LEU A 634 -26.26 -15.17 -7.87
CA LEU A 634 -26.42 -14.11 -6.87
C LEU A 634 -26.40 -14.68 -5.45
N SER A 635 -25.64 -14.03 -4.58
CA SER A 635 -25.68 -14.28 -3.15
C SER A 635 -27.10 -14.04 -2.60
N ALA A 636 -27.68 -15.04 -1.92
CA ALA A 636 -29.04 -14.96 -1.35
C ALA A 636 -29.23 -13.87 -0.26
N THR A 637 -28.15 -13.19 0.13
CA THR A 637 -28.09 -12.20 1.21
C THR A 637 -28.03 -10.74 0.74
N GLU A 638 -27.92 -10.44 -0.56
CA GLU A 638 -28.07 -9.07 -1.04
C GLU A 638 -29.53 -8.78 -1.40
N PRO A 639 -30.20 -7.79 -0.75
CA PRO A 639 -31.45 -7.27 -1.26
C PRO A 639 -31.19 -6.63 -2.62
N SER A 640 -31.93 -7.06 -3.65
CA SER A 640 -31.86 -6.45 -4.97
C SER A 640 -31.98 -4.93 -4.87
N ALA A 641 -30.97 -4.20 -5.35
CA ALA A 641 -30.98 -2.75 -5.46
C ALA A 641 -31.91 -2.25 -6.60
N ALA A 642 -32.77 -3.11 -7.14
CA ALA A 642 -33.72 -2.79 -8.19
C ALA A 642 -35.14 -2.65 -7.62
N GLY A 643 -35.34 -1.58 -6.85
CA GLY A 643 -36.62 -1.21 -6.26
C GLY A 643 -36.86 0.30 -6.31
N GLY A 644 -36.74 0.91 -7.49
CA GLY A 644 -36.97 2.33 -7.68
C GLY A 644 -37.46 2.68 -9.09
N ALA A 645 -38.76 3.01 -9.16
CA ALA A 645 -39.52 3.64 -10.25
C ALA A 645 -39.79 2.79 -11.53
N ARG A 646 -41.04 2.31 -11.60
CA ARG A 646 -41.80 2.23 -12.85
C ARG A 646 -42.26 3.61 -13.29
#